data_AF-A0A346Y4I0-F1
#
_entry.id   AF-A0A346Y4I0-F1
#
_cell.length_a   1.000
_cell.length_b   1.000
_cell.length_c   1.000
_cell.angle_alpha   90.00
_cell.angle_beta   90.00
_cell.angle_gamma   90.00
#
_symmetry.space_group_name_H-M   'P 1'
#
loop_
_entity.id
_entity.type
_entity.pdbx_description
1 polymer ?
#
loop_
_entity_poly.entity_id
_entity_poly.type
_entity_poly.pdbx_seq_one_letter_code
_entity_poly.pdbx_strand_id
1 'polypeptide(L)'
;MHKMPIRLRILAILAIAALGLSLLPSAVATAQGVADLDGGSPVADAIALSQYAYPDGATDVALARDDESADALSSGFAQGVIDGPLLLTATGSLDAATESEIDRLGATTVHVFGGVDAVSQAVEDALTAQGLTVVRYEGATRLETALDTYAELGASATTAVLARAFGVEGNPTAQFADSIAGGALASALGHPVLLTETGMLSDSTKAAIEASPIDTILVLGGTAAISDATVADLRGLGVAVTRLEGPERTTTASAIAGYLANAPGTDVTTVVLVDGFDEFGWASGFAAAGAAADGDTVVLLVNGDMVPEATRAWLDANPAAGVVCGPNVSDIACAAAGGEGRRYFTHTATYDVTANGNVSAEIIDYWAGGDMLVFTDSPNESLGMIDIATPAAPTGGGTIDLGGEPTSVAILGDLALVGVNTSPDFVNPSGELRVIDLTDATTVATIDLGGQPDSVAISPDGTYAAIAIENERDEDANDGLIPQAPGGKLVVVDTSDDDPTAWTATDVDLTGLADVAPSDPEVEYVDINDDNVAAVSMQENNHFAIVDLPTGTVTEDFSMGEVTLEDVDATEEAIGPQESGDLQPTETITRRREADAVSWIDDDSFASANEGDYADADGVEGGSRSWTIFNIDGTVEYEAGNSLEHQLIAAGHYPEARSANKGVEPEGAETGTYDDTTHVFIGAERANAVGVYTLDDAGAVTPLQTLPTGIGPEGLKAIPDEGLFVVAAETNLAAEEEEVGLPTSIVTIYTHGASAPTYPMLTSTEVDGVPTPWTAMSGLAGSAEGDMLHGVSDSILGVGYIYPIDASGDAGLITGRIPVTGASFNLDLEGIAIAPEGGFWLASEGRYTDDGEERPNALVLTDATGAVQAEYDLPAALVEQATSSGFEGVAIGTDESGSTEYVYAVVQREWADDEDNTVKIARLDPTDGTWAFATYEKAEPESANGGWVGLSEITALSDGTFAIVERDNQLGGFAAIKRVTTVDLAAATFVAYGQPLQAVPVTPALDLLDELEDASIVTPDKLEGLGITGNGHVWIATDNDGLDDAIGQTLFMDLGTEDTVFGQG
;
A
#
# COMPACT_ATOMS: atom_id res chain seq x y z
N MET A 1 24.33 61.90 -51.98
CA MET A 1 25.14 62.41 -53.11
C MET A 1 26.06 61.29 -53.59
N HIS A 2 26.10 61.05 -54.91
CA HIS A 2 27.04 60.19 -55.68
C HIS A 2 26.93 58.67 -55.45
N LYS A 3 26.23 57.94 -56.32
CA LYS A 3 26.64 57.36 -57.64
C LYS A 3 27.45 56.04 -57.50
N MET A 4 26.73 54.90 -57.55
CA MET A 4 26.80 53.79 -58.54
C MET A 4 28.12 53.58 -59.34
N PRO A 5 28.36 52.38 -59.92
CA PRO A 5 28.57 51.01 -59.41
C PRO A 5 29.91 50.43 -59.97
N ILE A 6 30.00 49.10 -60.16
CA ILE A 6 30.94 48.28 -61.01
C ILE A 6 31.83 47.38 -60.13
N ARG A 7 31.41 46.14 -59.83
CA ARG A 7 31.51 44.90 -60.63
C ARG A 7 32.94 44.47 -61.02
N LEU A 8 33.28 43.28 -60.50
CA LEU A 8 34.16 42.25 -61.05
C LEU A 8 35.69 42.48 -60.94
N ARG A 9 36.32 41.72 -60.04
CA ARG A 9 37.02 40.44 -60.31
C ARG A 9 38.37 40.34 -59.59
N ILE A 10 38.51 39.23 -58.86
CA ILE A 10 39.74 38.54 -58.44
C ILE A 10 40.37 39.05 -57.13
N LEU A 11 39.96 38.47 -56.00
CA LEU A 11 40.82 37.76 -55.02
C LEU A 11 40.00 37.32 -53.79
N ALA A 12 40.36 36.16 -53.24
CA ALA A 12 40.05 35.69 -51.89
C ALA A 12 38.58 35.33 -51.56
N ILE A 13 38.21 34.10 -51.89
CA ILE A 13 37.24 33.31 -51.11
C ILE A 13 38.00 32.81 -49.88
N LEU A 14 37.97 33.58 -48.80
CA LEU A 14 38.36 33.19 -47.44
C LEU A 14 37.80 34.26 -46.49
N ALA A 15 37.05 33.80 -45.48
CA ALA A 15 36.42 34.57 -44.40
C ALA A 15 35.01 35.16 -44.66
N ILE A 16 34.00 34.30 -44.86
CA ILE A 16 32.70 34.35 -44.15
C ILE A 16 32.23 32.89 -44.00
N ALA A 17 32.70 32.22 -42.95
CA ALA A 17 32.22 30.90 -42.52
C ALA A 17 32.18 30.92 -40.99
N ALA A 18 31.26 31.70 -40.44
CA ALA A 18 30.88 31.72 -39.03
C ALA A 18 29.56 32.52 -38.94
N LEU A 19 28.44 31.81 -39.08
CA LEU A 19 27.05 32.11 -38.70
C LEU A 19 26.15 31.34 -39.67
N GLY A 20 26.10 30.04 -39.44
CA GLY A 20 25.21 29.07 -40.05
C GLY A 20 25.15 27.92 -39.07
N LEU A 21 24.63 28.21 -37.87
CA LEU A 21 24.30 27.19 -36.90
C LEU A 21 23.17 26.39 -37.55
N SER A 22 23.51 25.20 -38.04
CA SER A 22 22.57 24.21 -38.52
C SER A 22 21.63 23.91 -37.37
N LEU A 23 20.35 24.25 -37.54
CA LEU A 23 19.24 23.52 -36.94
C LEU A 23 19.35 22.09 -37.47
N LEU A 24 20.17 21.27 -36.81
CA LEU A 24 19.90 19.85 -36.74
C LEU A 24 18.56 19.74 -36.00
N PRO A 25 17.62 18.88 -36.42
CA PRO A 25 16.62 18.44 -35.48
C PRO A 25 17.43 17.90 -34.30
N SER A 26 17.33 18.53 -33.13
CA SER A 26 17.55 17.79 -31.90
C SER A 26 16.72 16.53 -32.07
N ALA A 27 17.35 15.37 -32.00
CA ALA A 27 16.61 14.15 -31.79
C ALA A 27 15.68 14.49 -30.63
N VAL A 28 14.38 14.51 -30.94
CA VAL A 28 13.35 14.38 -29.92
C VAL A 28 13.82 13.17 -29.12
N ALA A 29 14.11 13.37 -27.83
CA ALA A 29 14.17 12.24 -26.92
C ALA A 29 12.84 11.53 -27.14
N THR A 30 12.89 10.39 -27.83
CA THR A 30 11.73 9.53 -27.97
C THR A 30 11.31 9.18 -26.56
N ALA A 31 10.01 9.32 -26.29
CA ALA A 31 9.37 8.76 -25.10
C ALA A 31 9.94 7.34 -24.85
N GLN A 32 10.19 7.02 -23.57
CA GLN A 32 10.56 5.68 -23.15
C GLN A 32 9.41 4.75 -23.54
N GLY A 33 9.56 4.07 -24.69
CA GLY A 33 8.57 3.11 -25.15
C GLY A 33 8.91 1.73 -24.62
N VAL A 34 7.89 1.01 -24.18
CA VAL A 34 7.99 -0.42 -23.91
C VAL A 34 8.42 -1.15 -25.19
N ALA A 35 9.48 -1.96 -25.10
CA ALA A 35 9.91 -2.81 -26.20
C ALA A 35 9.38 -4.23 -25.99
N ASP A 36 8.63 -4.73 -26.95
CA ASP A 36 8.06 -6.08 -26.91
C ASP A 36 8.78 -7.01 -27.89
N LEU A 37 9.25 -8.16 -27.39
CA LEU A 37 10.06 -9.12 -28.13
C LEU A 37 9.25 -10.35 -28.52
N ASP A 38 8.99 -10.50 -29.82
CA ASP A 38 8.28 -11.66 -30.36
C ASP A 38 9.10 -12.97 -30.27
N GLY A 39 8.48 -14.01 -29.70
CA GLY A 39 9.00 -15.37 -29.63
C GLY A 39 7.96 -16.44 -29.95
N GLY A 40 8.17 -17.65 -29.43
CA GLY A 40 7.22 -18.76 -29.58
C GLY A 40 7.86 -20.15 -29.57
N SER A 41 9.14 -20.24 -29.20
CA SER A 41 9.87 -21.49 -28.97
C SER A 41 11.22 -21.16 -28.33
N PRO A 42 11.83 -22.07 -27.53
CA PRO A 42 13.12 -21.80 -26.90
C PRO A 42 14.20 -21.25 -27.86
N VAL A 43 14.27 -21.78 -29.09
CA VAL A 43 15.19 -21.27 -30.13
C VAL A 43 14.84 -19.85 -30.57
N ALA A 44 13.57 -19.56 -30.85
CA ALA A 44 13.13 -18.22 -31.26
C ALA A 44 13.33 -17.18 -30.15
N ASP A 45 13.04 -17.57 -28.90
CA ASP A 45 13.13 -16.70 -27.73
C ASP A 45 14.59 -16.29 -27.47
N ALA A 46 15.52 -17.25 -27.55
CA ALA A 46 16.95 -16.99 -27.45
C ALA A 46 17.47 -16.08 -28.57
N ILE A 47 16.95 -16.23 -29.79
CA ILE A 47 17.32 -15.38 -30.93
C ILE A 47 16.79 -13.95 -30.76
N ALA A 48 15.55 -13.77 -30.28
CA ALA A 48 14.98 -12.45 -30.04
C ALA A 48 15.81 -11.66 -29.02
N LEU A 49 16.19 -12.29 -27.91
CA LEU A 49 17.07 -11.69 -26.90
C LEU A 49 18.50 -11.45 -27.41
N SER A 50 19.04 -12.35 -28.24
CA SER A 50 20.32 -12.13 -28.93
C SER A 50 20.30 -10.89 -29.83
N GLN A 51 19.21 -10.67 -30.57
CA GLN A 51 19.07 -9.51 -31.45
C GLN A 51 18.89 -8.21 -30.68
N TYR A 52 18.21 -8.28 -29.52
CA TYR A 52 18.06 -7.16 -28.60
C TYR A 52 19.40 -6.77 -27.95
N ALA A 53 20.08 -7.72 -27.32
CA ALA A 53 21.30 -7.46 -26.56
C ALA A 53 22.54 -7.23 -27.45
N TYR A 54 22.62 -7.86 -28.61
CA TYR A 54 23.78 -7.79 -29.51
C TYR A 54 23.39 -7.31 -30.92
N PRO A 55 22.84 -6.08 -31.08
CA PRO A 55 22.40 -5.57 -32.38
C PRO A 55 23.57 -5.38 -33.35
N ASP A 56 24.76 -5.07 -32.83
CA ASP A 56 26.00 -4.85 -33.59
C ASP A 56 26.85 -6.12 -33.79
N GLY A 57 26.42 -7.25 -33.23
CA GLY A 57 27.08 -8.56 -33.32
C GLY A 57 27.91 -8.94 -32.08
N ALA A 58 28.35 -10.21 -32.02
CA ALA A 58 29.16 -10.77 -30.93
C ALA A 58 30.20 -11.75 -31.52
N THR A 59 31.44 -11.73 -31.01
CA THR A 59 32.52 -12.60 -31.53
C THR A 59 32.44 -14.03 -31.00
N ASP A 60 31.77 -14.21 -29.86
CA ASP A 60 31.65 -15.46 -29.14
C ASP A 60 30.16 -15.69 -28.82
N VAL A 61 29.72 -16.94 -28.84
CA VAL A 61 28.31 -17.32 -28.62
C VAL A 61 28.24 -18.53 -27.71
N ALA A 62 27.35 -18.52 -26.72
CA ALA A 62 27.02 -19.69 -25.93
C ALA A 62 25.95 -20.53 -26.67
N LEU A 63 26.12 -21.87 -26.69
CA LEU A 63 25.20 -22.79 -27.33
C LEU A 63 24.81 -23.93 -26.39
N ALA A 64 23.52 -24.09 -26.13
CA ALA A 64 22.97 -25.19 -25.36
C ALA A 64 21.83 -25.90 -26.10
N ARG A 65 21.31 -26.98 -25.50
CA ARG A 65 20.16 -27.71 -26.05
C ARG A 65 18.85 -26.96 -25.78
N ASP A 66 17.86 -27.12 -26.66
CA ASP A 66 16.59 -26.38 -26.64
C ASP A 66 15.45 -27.02 -25.82
N ASP A 67 15.63 -28.25 -25.33
CA ASP A 67 14.57 -29.03 -24.66
C ASP A 67 14.82 -29.28 -23.16
N GLU A 68 15.97 -28.90 -22.61
CA GLU A 68 16.32 -29.08 -21.19
C GLU A 68 17.33 -28.04 -20.72
N SER A 69 17.04 -27.38 -19.59
CA SER A 69 17.84 -26.27 -19.06
C SER A 69 19.10 -26.67 -18.29
N ALA A 70 19.30 -27.97 -18.04
CA ALA A 70 20.29 -28.51 -17.11
C ALA A 70 21.71 -27.97 -17.31
N ASP A 71 22.20 -27.95 -18.55
CA ASP A 71 23.55 -27.49 -18.88
C ASP A 71 23.61 -25.97 -19.11
N ALA A 72 22.46 -25.33 -19.35
CA ALA A 72 22.35 -23.88 -19.56
C ALA A 72 22.28 -23.07 -18.24
N LEU A 73 22.03 -23.71 -17.10
CA LEU A 73 21.93 -23.06 -15.77
C LEU A 73 23.14 -22.18 -15.42
N SER A 74 24.33 -22.55 -15.88
CA SER A 74 25.57 -21.78 -15.63
C SER A 74 25.91 -20.76 -16.71
N SER A 75 25.09 -20.64 -17.75
CA SER A 75 25.41 -19.84 -18.94
C SER A 75 25.37 -18.34 -18.69
N GLY A 76 24.61 -17.84 -17.70
CA GLY A 76 24.54 -16.40 -17.39
C GLY A 76 25.92 -15.79 -17.11
N PHE A 77 26.72 -16.46 -16.27
CA PHE A 77 28.12 -16.07 -16.03
C PHE A 77 28.97 -16.05 -17.32
N ALA A 78 28.82 -17.08 -18.15
CA ALA A 78 29.59 -17.17 -19.38
C ALA A 78 29.23 -16.06 -20.38
N GLN A 79 27.95 -15.71 -20.50
CA GLN A 79 27.47 -14.64 -21.39
C GLN A 79 28.14 -13.30 -21.06
N GLY A 80 28.27 -12.95 -19.77
CA GLY A 80 28.98 -11.73 -19.35
C GLY A 80 30.50 -11.80 -19.56
N VAL A 81 31.14 -12.94 -19.32
CA VAL A 81 32.61 -13.07 -19.49
C VAL A 81 33.05 -13.12 -20.94
N ILE A 82 32.29 -13.80 -21.80
CA ILE A 82 32.59 -13.89 -23.24
C ILE A 82 32.01 -12.73 -24.03
N ASP A 83 31.13 -11.92 -23.42
CA ASP A 83 30.39 -10.83 -24.06
C ASP A 83 29.63 -11.34 -25.31
N GLY A 84 28.75 -12.32 -25.08
CA GLY A 84 28.04 -13.00 -26.15
C GLY A 84 26.75 -13.70 -25.72
N PRO A 85 25.75 -13.83 -26.63
CA PRO A 85 24.42 -14.34 -26.29
C PRO A 85 24.39 -15.86 -26.12
N LEU A 86 23.42 -16.34 -25.33
CA LEU A 86 22.98 -17.74 -25.35
C LEU A 86 22.05 -17.98 -26.54
N LEU A 87 22.39 -18.95 -27.38
CA LEU A 87 21.53 -19.53 -28.39
C LEU A 87 21.22 -20.99 -28.06
N LEU A 88 20.11 -21.50 -28.59
CA LEU A 88 19.64 -22.86 -28.33
C LEU A 88 19.56 -23.68 -29.63
N THR A 89 19.67 -25.00 -29.53
CA THR A 89 19.55 -25.92 -30.67
C THR A 89 19.08 -27.30 -30.25
N ALA A 90 18.48 -28.05 -31.16
CA ALA A 90 18.16 -29.46 -30.91
C ALA A 90 19.43 -30.31 -30.65
N THR A 91 19.33 -31.30 -29.75
CA THR A 91 20.43 -32.20 -29.39
C THR A 91 21.19 -32.80 -30.59
N GLY A 92 20.45 -33.21 -31.61
CA GLY A 92 20.97 -34.01 -32.73
C GLY A 92 21.40 -33.21 -33.97
N SER A 93 21.08 -31.93 -34.05
CA SER A 93 21.30 -31.12 -35.26
C SER A 93 21.31 -29.63 -34.95
N LEU A 94 22.22 -28.89 -35.58
CA LEU A 94 22.26 -27.43 -35.51
C LEU A 94 20.99 -26.87 -36.16
N ASP A 95 20.20 -26.11 -35.39
CA ASP A 95 19.01 -25.45 -35.90
C ASP A 95 19.39 -24.38 -36.94
N ALA A 96 18.60 -24.27 -38.02
CA ALA A 96 18.91 -23.37 -39.11
C ALA A 96 18.73 -21.89 -38.75
N ALA A 97 17.81 -21.57 -37.83
CA ALA A 97 17.64 -20.22 -37.31
C ALA A 97 18.83 -19.85 -36.41
N THR A 98 19.26 -20.77 -35.55
CA THR A 98 20.47 -20.60 -34.73
C THR A 98 21.72 -20.43 -35.59
N GLU A 99 21.90 -21.24 -36.64
CA GLU A 99 22.99 -21.06 -37.62
C GLU A 99 22.96 -19.66 -38.26
N SER A 100 21.78 -19.19 -38.63
CA SER A 100 21.60 -17.86 -39.23
C SER A 100 21.91 -16.73 -38.24
N GLU A 101 21.59 -16.91 -36.96
CA GLU A 101 21.87 -15.93 -35.93
C GLU A 101 23.37 -15.88 -35.58
N ILE A 102 24.06 -17.03 -35.53
CA ILE A 102 25.53 -17.11 -35.41
C ILE A 102 26.20 -16.32 -36.56
N ASP A 103 25.71 -16.50 -37.79
CA ASP A 103 26.19 -15.75 -38.95
C ASP A 103 25.90 -14.23 -38.85
N ARG A 104 24.71 -13.84 -38.33
CA ARG A 104 24.33 -12.43 -38.11
C ARG A 104 25.26 -11.76 -37.11
N LEU A 105 25.54 -12.45 -35.99
CA LEU A 105 26.43 -11.98 -34.94
C LEU A 105 27.87 -11.82 -35.44
N GLY A 106 28.25 -12.52 -36.51
CA GLY A 106 29.62 -12.54 -37.01
C GLY A 106 30.55 -13.34 -36.09
N ALA A 107 29.99 -14.30 -35.35
CA ALA A 107 30.70 -15.06 -34.35
C ALA A 107 31.84 -15.89 -34.97
N THR A 108 32.90 -16.07 -34.20
CA THR A 108 34.08 -16.87 -34.57
C THR A 108 34.35 -18.00 -33.60
N THR A 109 33.80 -17.93 -32.39
CA THR A 109 33.86 -18.97 -31.37
C THR A 109 32.43 -19.34 -30.94
N VAL A 110 32.20 -20.63 -30.72
CA VAL A 110 30.98 -21.14 -30.09
C VAL A 110 31.35 -21.95 -28.85
N HIS A 111 30.77 -21.56 -27.72
CA HIS A 111 30.91 -22.14 -26.40
C HIS A 111 29.76 -23.10 -26.14
N VAL A 112 29.97 -24.39 -26.32
CA VAL A 112 28.96 -25.44 -26.21
C VAL A 112 28.83 -25.92 -24.77
N PHE A 113 27.63 -25.87 -24.19
CA PHE A 113 27.31 -26.34 -22.85
C PHE A 113 26.71 -27.74 -22.89
N GLY A 114 27.30 -28.64 -22.11
CA GLY A 114 26.89 -30.03 -22.01
C GLY A 114 27.70 -30.97 -22.89
N GLY A 115 27.74 -32.25 -22.51
CA GLY A 115 28.42 -33.29 -23.26
C GLY A 115 27.73 -33.65 -24.59
N VAL A 116 28.27 -34.63 -25.30
CA VAL A 116 27.73 -35.07 -26.61
C VAL A 116 26.32 -35.67 -26.56
N ASP A 117 25.81 -35.99 -25.38
CA ASP A 117 24.42 -36.44 -25.19
C ASP A 117 23.44 -35.25 -25.07
N ALA A 118 23.93 -34.06 -24.75
CA ALA A 118 23.17 -32.81 -24.69
C ALA A 118 23.24 -32.05 -26.02
N VAL A 119 24.45 -31.82 -26.54
CA VAL A 119 24.71 -31.23 -27.86
C VAL A 119 25.67 -32.14 -28.63
N SER A 120 25.12 -32.88 -29.58
CA SER A 120 25.83 -33.99 -30.21
C SER A 120 27.08 -33.57 -30.99
N GLN A 121 27.99 -34.52 -31.17
CA GLN A 121 29.19 -34.33 -32.00
C GLN A 121 28.83 -33.87 -33.43
N ALA A 122 27.65 -34.23 -33.96
CA ALA A 122 27.21 -33.79 -35.28
C ALA A 122 26.97 -32.26 -35.33
N VAL A 123 26.51 -31.65 -34.24
CA VAL A 123 26.35 -30.19 -34.11
C VAL A 123 27.73 -29.52 -34.11
N GLU A 124 28.66 -30.02 -33.29
CA GLU A 124 30.03 -29.50 -33.22
C GLU A 124 30.78 -29.63 -34.55
N ASP A 125 30.63 -30.76 -35.24
CA ASP A 125 31.21 -30.99 -36.58
C ASP A 125 30.62 -30.00 -37.61
N ALA A 126 29.33 -29.65 -37.50
CA ALA A 126 28.67 -28.68 -38.36
C ALA A 126 29.22 -27.26 -38.14
N LEU A 127 29.34 -26.83 -36.88
CA LEU A 127 29.94 -25.54 -36.51
C LEU A 127 31.40 -25.43 -36.97
N THR A 128 32.20 -26.48 -36.74
CA THR A 128 33.60 -26.53 -37.18
C THR A 128 33.72 -26.50 -38.71
N ALA A 129 32.78 -27.12 -39.43
CA ALA A 129 32.76 -27.10 -40.89
C ALA A 129 32.48 -25.70 -41.47
N GLN A 130 31.82 -24.82 -40.72
CA GLN A 130 31.64 -23.40 -41.06
C GLN A 130 32.90 -22.56 -40.76
N GLY A 131 33.90 -23.13 -40.07
CA GLY A 131 35.15 -22.46 -39.72
C GLY A 131 35.16 -21.81 -38.33
N LEU A 132 34.15 -22.11 -37.50
CA LEU A 132 34.06 -21.64 -36.11
C LEU A 132 35.01 -22.44 -35.21
N THR A 133 35.52 -21.78 -34.18
CA THR A 133 36.23 -22.44 -33.08
C THR A 133 35.20 -22.93 -32.08
N VAL A 134 35.23 -24.21 -31.70
CA VAL A 134 34.31 -24.74 -30.69
C VAL A 134 35.06 -24.99 -29.38
N VAL A 135 34.56 -24.41 -28.29
CA VAL A 135 34.96 -24.70 -26.90
C VAL A 135 33.79 -25.39 -26.24
N ARG A 136 34.02 -26.54 -25.58
CA ARG A 136 32.95 -27.30 -24.94
C ARG A 136 33.18 -27.34 -23.44
N TYR A 137 32.12 -27.06 -22.68
CA TYR A 137 32.04 -27.25 -21.24
C TYR A 137 31.19 -28.47 -20.96
N GLU A 138 31.76 -29.51 -20.35
CA GLU A 138 31.04 -30.78 -20.14
C GLU A 138 31.33 -31.45 -18.81
N GLY A 139 30.29 -32.04 -18.23
CA GLY A 139 30.34 -32.82 -17.01
C GLY A 139 29.53 -34.11 -17.09
N ALA A 140 29.71 -34.97 -16.09
CA ALA A 140 28.84 -36.15 -15.93
C ALA A 140 27.42 -35.76 -15.48
N THR A 141 27.29 -34.61 -14.81
CA THR A 141 26.03 -33.99 -14.40
C THR A 141 26.11 -32.48 -14.63
N ARG A 142 24.96 -31.79 -14.49
CA ARG A 142 24.87 -30.33 -14.52
C ARG A 142 25.83 -29.64 -13.53
N LEU A 143 26.12 -30.26 -12.38
CA LEU A 143 27.08 -29.72 -11.42
C LEU A 143 28.48 -29.69 -12.04
N GLU A 144 28.94 -30.80 -12.62
CA GLU A 144 30.26 -30.85 -13.23
C GLU A 144 30.35 -29.96 -14.48
N THR A 145 29.27 -29.80 -15.27
CA THR A 145 29.24 -28.83 -16.37
C THR A 145 29.47 -27.40 -15.84
N ALA A 146 28.78 -27.00 -14.77
CA ALA A 146 28.99 -25.68 -14.14
C ALA A 146 30.41 -25.50 -13.59
N LEU A 147 31.00 -26.57 -13.01
CA LEU A 147 32.37 -26.54 -12.52
C LEU A 147 33.41 -26.45 -13.64
N ASP A 148 33.14 -27.06 -14.81
CA ASP A 148 34.00 -26.95 -15.98
C ASP A 148 33.96 -25.53 -16.57
N THR A 149 32.76 -24.93 -16.66
CA THR A 149 32.58 -23.51 -17.01
C THR A 149 33.36 -22.60 -16.05
N TYR A 150 33.26 -22.83 -14.74
CA TYR A 150 34.02 -22.09 -13.72
C TYR A 150 35.54 -22.26 -13.92
N ALA A 151 36.02 -23.48 -14.14
CA ALA A 151 37.44 -23.75 -14.28
C ALA A 151 38.07 -23.04 -15.49
N GLU A 152 37.33 -22.93 -16.59
CA GLU A 152 37.81 -22.32 -17.83
C GLU A 152 37.65 -20.79 -17.86
N LEU A 153 36.54 -20.26 -17.34
CA LEU A 153 36.22 -18.83 -17.44
C LEU A 153 36.39 -18.04 -16.14
N GLY A 154 36.28 -18.70 -14.98
CA GLY A 154 36.11 -18.05 -13.67
C GLY A 154 37.16 -18.36 -12.61
N ALA A 155 38.24 -19.08 -12.94
CA ALA A 155 39.18 -19.63 -11.95
C ALA A 155 39.87 -18.59 -11.03
N SER A 156 39.81 -17.29 -11.38
CA SER A 156 40.33 -16.19 -10.56
C SER A 156 39.27 -15.45 -9.72
N ALA A 157 38.00 -15.79 -9.83
CA ALA A 157 36.92 -15.11 -9.11
C ALA A 157 37.00 -15.37 -7.60
N THR A 158 36.76 -14.31 -6.81
CA THR A 158 36.69 -14.36 -5.34
C THR A 158 35.25 -14.45 -4.83
N THR A 159 34.28 -14.09 -5.68
CA THR A 159 32.84 -14.20 -5.40
C THR A 159 32.22 -15.19 -6.38
N ALA A 160 31.29 -16.02 -5.90
CA ALA A 160 30.48 -16.89 -6.75
C ALA A 160 29.00 -16.83 -6.36
N VAL A 161 28.14 -17.17 -7.30
CA VAL A 161 26.71 -17.36 -7.09
C VAL A 161 26.45 -18.86 -6.89
N LEU A 162 25.62 -19.23 -5.92
CA LEU A 162 25.20 -20.61 -5.69
C LEU A 162 23.71 -20.75 -5.91
N ALA A 163 23.33 -21.61 -6.85
CA ALA A 163 21.94 -21.89 -7.20
C ALA A 163 21.58 -23.37 -7.04
N ARG A 164 20.28 -23.64 -6.98
CA ARG A 164 19.73 -25.00 -6.91
C ARG A 164 19.95 -25.74 -8.23
N ALA A 165 20.43 -26.97 -8.14
CA ALA A 165 20.70 -27.79 -9.31
C ALA A 165 19.45 -28.46 -9.88
N PHE A 166 18.49 -28.92 -9.08
CA PHE A 166 17.42 -29.84 -9.51
C PHE A 166 16.03 -29.37 -9.11
N GLY A 167 15.02 -29.70 -9.92
CA GLY A 167 13.61 -29.44 -9.60
C GLY A 167 13.08 -30.31 -8.46
N VAL A 168 11.88 -30.01 -8.00
CA VAL A 168 11.18 -30.79 -6.97
C VAL A 168 10.01 -31.58 -7.59
N GLU A 169 9.64 -32.70 -6.99
CA GLU A 169 8.52 -33.51 -7.48
C GLU A 169 7.24 -32.67 -7.53
N GLY A 170 6.57 -32.64 -8.68
CA GLY A 170 5.36 -31.82 -8.90
C GLY A 170 5.61 -30.37 -9.31
N ASN A 171 6.86 -29.87 -9.27
CA ASN A 171 7.20 -28.52 -9.71
C ASN A 171 8.57 -28.51 -10.43
N PRO A 172 8.59 -28.79 -11.74
CA PRO A 172 9.83 -28.82 -12.52
C PRO A 172 10.45 -27.43 -12.72
N THR A 173 9.67 -26.34 -12.69
CA THR A 173 10.19 -24.97 -12.88
C THR A 173 10.98 -24.46 -11.68
N ALA A 174 10.78 -25.08 -10.50
CA ALA A 174 11.55 -24.80 -9.29
C ALA A 174 13.07 -25.02 -9.42
N GLN A 175 13.54 -25.64 -10.50
CA GLN A 175 14.97 -25.82 -10.77
C GLN A 175 15.66 -24.55 -11.29
N PHE A 176 14.92 -23.63 -11.89
CA PHE A 176 15.47 -22.43 -12.52
C PHE A 176 14.89 -21.11 -12.00
N ALA A 177 13.85 -21.18 -11.17
CA ALA A 177 13.10 -20.03 -10.64
C ALA A 177 14.01 -18.87 -10.19
N ASP A 178 14.94 -19.14 -9.27
CA ASP A 178 15.85 -18.10 -8.74
C ASP A 178 17.06 -17.85 -9.65
N SER A 179 17.35 -18.80 -10.56
CA SER A 179 18.51 -18.74 -11.44
C SER A 179 18.31 -17.85 -12.67
N ILE A 180 17.06 -17.51 -13.02
CA ILE A 180 16.77 -16.58 -14.13
C ILE A 180 17.38 -15.20 -13.81
N ALA A 181 16.91 -14.55 -12.74
CA ALA A 181 17.46 -13.27 -12.30
C ALA A 181 18.92 -13.41 -11.83
N GLY A 182 19.25 -14.54 -11.19
CA GLY A 182 20.60 -14.87 -10.77
C GLY A 182 21.62 -14.93 -11.90
N GLY A 183 21.21 -15.38 -13.09
CA GLY A 183 22.03 -15.42 -14.29
C GLY A 183 22.40 -14.03 -14.78
N ALA A 184 21.46 -13.07 -14.71
CA ALA A 184 21.71 -11.67 -15.05
C ALA A 184 22.70 -11.03 -14.07
N LEU A 185 22.54 -11.24 -12.77
CA LEU A 185 23.50 -10.81 -11.75
C LEU A 185 24.90 -11.42 -11.99
N ALA A 186 24.96 -12.71 -12.29
CA ALA A 186 26.21 -13.41 -12.59
C ALA A 186 26.91 -12.88 -13.85
N SER A 187 26.13 -12.52 -14.87
CA SER A 187 26.60 -11.88 -16.11
C SER A 187 27.20 -10.50 -15.82
N ALA A 188 26.42 -9.63 -15.18
CA ALA A 188 26.79 -8.24 -14.88
C ALA A 188 28.03 -8.11 -14.01
N LEU A 189 28.15 -8.96 -12.99
CA LEU A 189 29.25 -8.88 -12.02
C LEU A 189 30.40 -9.84 -12.34
N GLY A 190 30.29 -10.64 -13.40
CA GLY A 190 31.26 -11.66 -13.76
C GLY A 190 31.47 -12.69 -12.64
N HIS A 191 30.40 -13.09 -11.96
CA HIS A 191 30.44 -14.04 -10.84
C HIS A 191 30.10 -15.46 -11.33
N PRO A 192 30.97 -16.47 -11.13
CA PRO A 192 30.67 -17.83 -11.56
C PRO A 192 29.41 -18.40 -10.89
N VAL A 193 28.59 -19.09 -11.67
CA VAL A 193 27.42 -19.83 -11.16
C VAL A 193 27.83 -21.25 -10.81
N LEU A 194 27.76 -21.58 -9.53
CA LEU A 194 27.93 -22.92 -8.98
C LEU A 194 26.55 -23.52 -8.66
N LEU A 195 26.45 -24.85 -8.69
CA LEU A 195 25.19 -25.57 -8.46
C LEU A 195 25.30 -26.52 -7.27
N THR A 196 24.21 -26.71 -6.52
CA THR A 196 24.14 -27.70 -5.45
C THR A 196 22.75 -28.30 -5.29
N GLU A 197 22.64 -29.41 -4.56
CA GLU A 197 21.35 -29.95 -4.11
C GLU A 197 20.72 -29.09 -3.00
N THR A 198 19.39 -29.07 -2.91
CA THR A 198 18.62 -28.29 -1.93
C THR A 198 19.04 -28.58 -0.47
N GLY A 199 19.15 -29.86 -0.13
CA GLY A 199 19.31 -30.33 1.25
C GLY A 199 20.76 -30.54 1.70
N MET A 200 21.73 -30.37 0.80
CA MET A 200 23.15 -30.57 1.11
C MET A 200 24.07 -29.83 0.14
N LEU A 201 25.22 -29.39 0.64
CA LEU A 201 26.29 -28.92 -0.24
C LEU A 201 26.92 -30.11 -0.98
N SER A 202 26.69 -30.19 -2.29
CA SER A 202 27.17 -31.31 -3.12
C SER A 202 28.69 -31.44 -3.07
N ASP A 203 29.19 -32.68 -2.97
CA ASP A 203 30.61 -32.98 -2.74
C ASP A 203 31.55 -32.36 -3.79
N SER A 204 31.15 -32.35 -5.07
CA SER A 204 31.95 -31.77 -6.15
C SER A 204 32.03 -30.25 -6.05
N THR A 205 30.91 -29.58 -5.76
CA THR A 205 30.85 -28.12 -5.53
C THR A 205 31.65 -27.71 -4.30
N LYS A 206 31.52 -28.45 -3.19
CA LYS A 206 32.33 -28.24 -1.99
C LYS A 206 33.83 -28.31 -2.29
N ALA A 207 34.26 -29.37 -2.98
CA ALA A 207 35.67 -29.55 -3.32
C ALA A 207 36.20 -28.45 -4.25
N ALA A 208 35.37 -27.93 -5.15
CA ALA A 208 35.72 -26.81 -6.01
C ALA A 208 35.91 -25.52 -5.21
N ILE A 209 34.99 -25.19 -4.29
CA ILE A 209 35.10 -24.03 -3.41
C ILE A 209 36.38 -24.12 -2.56
N GLU A 210 36.65 -25.26 -1.93
CA GLU A 210 37.88 -25.47 -1.13
C GLU A 210 39.18 -25.30 -1.92
N ALA A 211 39.16 -25.57 -3.23
CA ALA A 211 40.30 -25.46 -4.12
C ALA A 211 40.43 -24.08 -4.81
N SER A 212 39.46 -23.19 -4.61
CA SER A 212 39.32 -21.90 -5.28
C SER A 212 39.82 -20.73 -4.43
N PRO A 213 39.99 -19.53 -5.03
CA PRO A 213 40.14 -18.29 -4.28
C PRO A 213 38.79 -17.67 -3.84
N ILE A 214 37.66 -18.39 -3.99
CA ILE A 214 36.34 -17.89 -3.61
C ILE A 214 36.25 -17.78 -2.10
N ASP A 215 36.00 -16.57 -1.60
CA ASP A 215 35.80 -16.26 -0.20
C ASP A 215 34.40 -15.72 0.10
N THR A 216 33.60 -15.41 -0.93
CA THR A 216 32.24 -14.89 -0.82
C THR A 216 31.27 -15.66 -1.71
N ILE A 217 30.11 -16.04 -1.19
CA ILE A 217 29.07 -16.75 -1.93
C ILE A 217 27.73 -16.03 -1.77
N LEU A 218 27.10 -15.74 -2.91
CA LEU A 218 25.73 -15.26 -3.00
C LEU A 218 24.81 -16.46 -3.22
N VAL A 219 23.99 -16.81 -2.23
CA VAL A 219 23.03 -17.91 -2.30
C VAL A 219 21.72 -17.38 -2.85
N LEU A 220 21.20 -18.00 -3.91
CA LEU A 220 19.94 -17.61 -4.52
C LEU A 220 18.77 -18.46 -4.02
N GLY A 221 17.69 -17.78 -3.65
CA GLY A 221 16.45 -18.39 -3.19
C GLY A 221 16.46 -18.75 -1.70
N GLY A 222 15.24 -18.93 -1.18
CA GLY A 222 15.03 -19.18 0.24
C GLY A 222 15.46 -20.56 0.73
N THR A 223 15.09 -20.88 1.97
CA THR A 223 15.44 -22.17 2.60
C THR A 223 14.83 -23.38 1.88
N ALA A 224 13.69 -23.18 1.21
CA ALA A 224 13.12 -24.15 0.31
C ALA A 224 14.08 -24.44 -0.85
N ALA A 225 14.68 -23.41 -1.46
CA ALA A 225 15.64 -23.51 -2.57
C ALA A 225 16.96 -24.16 -2.15
N ILE A 226 17.61 -23.55 -1.15
CA ILE A 226 18.89 -23.97 -0.56
C ILE A 226 18.73 -23.94 0.96
N SER A 227 18.70 -25.12 1.58
CA SER A 227 18.44 -25.26 3.02
C SER A 227 19.49 -24.59 3.90
N ASP A 228 19.11 -24.23 5.13
CA ASP A 228 20.05 -23.69 6.11
C ASP A 228 21.17 -24.66 6.49
N ALA A 229 20.92 -25.97 6.38
CA ALA A 229 21.97 -26.97 6.54
C ALA A 229 23.06 -26.81 5.46
N THR A 230 22.66 -26.53 4.22
CA THR A 230 23.60 -26.27 3.11
C THR A 230 24.36 -24.97 3.31
N VAL A 231 23.68 -23.91 3.77
CA VAL A 231 24.34 -22.63 4.10
C VAL A 231 25.28 -22.78 5.29
N ALA A 232 24.94 -23.57 6.30
CA ALA A 232 25.82 -23.89 7.41
C ALA A 232 27.07 -24.65 6.95
N ASP A 233 26.92 -25.59 6.00
CA ASP A 233 28.05 -26.28 5.38
C ASP A 233 28.98 -25.32 4.64
N LEU A 234 28.43 -24.34 3.89
CA LEU A 234 29.22 -23.28 3.23
C LEU A 234 29.98 -22.44 4.25
N ARG A 235 29.30 -21.90 5.27
CA ARG A 235 29.93 -21.12 6.34
C ARG A 235 31.03 -21.92 7.06
N GLY A 236 30.85 -23.23 7.17
CA GLY A 236 31.84 -24.17 7.70
C GLY A 236 33.14 -24.27 6.89
N LEU A 237 33.13 -23.86 5.61
CA LEU A 237 34.33 -23.73 4.76
C LEU A 237 35.10 -22.43 4.99
N GLY A 238 34.52 -21.48 5.74
CA GLY A 238 35.14 -20.18 6.03
C GLY A 238 34.89 -19.09 4.97
N VAL A 239 33.89 -19.27 4.11
CA VAL A 239 33.44 -18.25 3.15
C VAL A 239 32.34 -17.36 3.76
N ALA A 240 32.31 -16.09 3.38
CA ALA A 240 31.19 -15.19 3.65
C ALA A 240 29.98 -15.61 2.80
N VAL A 241 28.78 -15.61 3.40
CA VAL A 241 27.56 -16.02 2.70
C VAL A 241 26.50 -14.94 2.85
N THR A 242 26.06 -14.40 1.72
CA THR A 242 24.90 -13.51 1.60
C THR A 242 23.81 -14.28 0.88
N ARG A 243 22.58 -14.23 1.38
CA ARG A 243 21.45 -14.88 0.74
C ARG A 243 20.58 -13.80 0.10
N LEU A 244 20.21 -14.01 -1.17
CA LEU A 244 19.26 -13.19 -1.91
C LEU A 244 17.99 -14.04 -2.06
N GLU A 245 16.97 -13.73 -1.29
CA GLU A 245 15.76 -14.53 -1.16
C GLU A 245 14.51 -13.66 -1.03
N GLY A 246 13.38 -14.28 -1.34
CA GLY A 246 12.04 -13.85 -0.94
C GLY A 246 11.16 -15.09 -0.78
N PRO A 247 9.92 -14.94 -0.29
CA PRO A 247 8.97 -16.05 -0.17
C PRO A 247 8.63 -16.68 -1.54
N GLU A 248 8.74 -15.88 -2.61
CA GLU A 248 8.45 -16.28 -3.98
C GLU A 248 9.62 -16.05 -4.92
N ARG A 249 9.51 -16.57 -6.15
CA ARG A 249 10.52 -16.35 -7.21
C ARG A 249 10.58 -14.89 -7.67
N THR A 250 9.47 -14.18 -7.63
CA THR A 250 9.29 -12.78 -8.03
C THR A 250 9.92 -11.82 -7.01
N THR A 251 9.69 -12.06 -5.71
CA THR A 251 10.37 -11.36 -4.62
C THR A 251 11.87 -11.69 -4.59
N THR A 252 12.25 -12.95 -4.82
CA THR A 252 13.67 -13.32 -4.97
C THR A 252 14.32 -12.60 -6.16
N ALA A 253 13.65 -12.49 -7.31
CA ALA A 253 14.15 -11.74 -8.46
C ALA A 253 14.32 -10.25 -8.16
N SER A 254 13.39 -9.66 -7.41
CA SER A 254 13.44 -8.25 -6.99
C SER A 254 14.58 -8.01 -6.00
N ALA A 255 14.83 -8.92 -5.05
CA ALA A 255 15.99 -8.86 -4.16
C ALA A 255 17.32 -8.97 -4.93
N ILE A 256 17.37 -9.82 -5.96
CA ILE A 256 18.54 -9.93 -6.86
C ILE A 256 18.75 -8.64 -7.66
N ALA A 257 17.67 -8.06 -8.19
CA ALA A 257 17.71 -6.81 -8.93
C ALA A 257 18.17 -5.64 -8.03
N GLY A 258 17.65 -5.54 -6.82
CA GLY A 258 18.07 -4.56 -5.81
C GLY A 258 19.54 -4.71 -5.41
N TYR A 259 20.03 -5.95 -5.25
CA TYR A 259 21.46 -6.17 -5.01
C TYR A 259 22.32 -5.70 -6.20
N LEU A 260 21.90 -6.00 -7.43
CA LEU A 260 22.63 -5.58 -8.63
C LEU A 260 22.61 -4.06 -8.82
N ALA A 261 21.48 -3.40 -8.58
CA ALA A 261 21.33 -1.95 -8.67
C ALA A 261 22.24 -1.20 -7.69
N ASN A 262 22.49 -1.80 -6.52
CA ASN A 262 23.37 -1.23 -5.48
C ASN A 262 24.84 -1.64 -5.62
N ALA A 263 25.18 -2.47 -6.61
CA ALA A 263 26.54 -2.96 -6.78
C ALA A 263 27.49 -1.86 -7.30
N PRO A 264 28.76 -1.82 -6.89
CA PRO A 264 29.69 -0.82 -7.41
C PRO A 264 29.93 -0.97 -8.91
N GLY A 265 29.66 0.10 -9.67
CA GLY A 265 29.93 0.15 -11.10
C GLY A 265 28.79 -0.31 -12.01
N THR A 266 27.61 -0.57 -11.44
CA THR A 266 26.37 -0.76 -12.19
C THR A 266 25.60 0.57 -12.28
N ASP A 267 24.76 0.70 -13.30
CA ASP A 267 23.88 1.85 -13.53
C ASP A 267 22.61 1.32 -14.20
N VAL A 268 21.69 0.79 -13.39
CA VAL A 268 20.53 0.07 -13.91
C VAL A 268 19.58 1.07 -14.57
N THR A 269 19.49 0.95 -15.90
CA THR A 269 18.64 1.81 -16.75
C THR A 269 17.62 1.00 -17.54
N THR A 270 17.70 -0.34 -17.50
CA THR A 270 16.82 -1.24 -18.23
C THR A 270 16.35 -2.41 -17.37
N VAL A 271 15.09 -2.79 -17.55
CA VAL A 271 14.49 -4.00 -16.98
C VAL A 271 14.06 -4.90 -18.12
N VAL A 272 14.52 -6.15 -18.12
CA VAL A 272 13.98 -7.19 -18.99
C VAL A 272 13.00 -8.05 -18.19
N LEU A 273 11.74 -8.07 -18.60
CA LEU A 273 10.71 -8.93 -18.01
C LEU A 273 10.76 -10.31 -18.63
N VAL A 274 10.60 -11.33 -17.79
CA VAL A 274 10.54 -12.72 -18.21
C VAL A 274 9.35 -13.40 -17.54
N ASP A 275 8.53 -14.15 -18.27
CA ASP A 275 7.58 -15.05 -17.64
C ASP A 275 8.35 -16.17 -16.92
N GLY A 276 8.47 -16.01 -15.60
CA GLY A 276 9.22 -16.91 -14.75
C GLY A 276 8.47 -18.20 -14.42
N PHE A 277 7.19 -18.31 -14.77
CA PHE A 277 6.30 -19.40 -14.39
C PHE A 277 5.98 -20.34 -15.56
N ASP A 278 6.17 -19.89 -16.80
CA ASP A 278 6.09 -20.72 -17.99
C ASP A 278 7.03 -21.94 -17.96
N GLU A 279 6.58 -23.07 -18.52
CA GLU A 279 7.34 -24.33 -18.57
C GLU A 279 8.70 -24.16 -19.29
N PHE A 280 8.74 -23.28 -20.30
CA PHE A 280 9.92 -22.93 -21.08
C PHE A 280 10.51 -21.56 -20.70
N GLY A 281 10.03 -20.90 -19.65
CA GLY A 281 10.53 -19.60 -19.18
C GLY A 281 12.03 -19.55 -18.88
N TRP A 282 12.67 -20.71 -18.68
CA TRP A 282 14.13 -20.81 -18.58
C TRP A 282 14.87 -20.40 -19.85
N ALA A 283 14.27 -20.57 -21.03
CA ALA A 283 14.91 -20.29 -22.31
C ALA A 283 15.07 -18.77 -22.53
N SER A 284 13.98 -18.02 -22.37
CA SER A 284 14.00 -16.55 -22.35
C SER A 284 14.79 -16.04 -21.14
N GLY A 285 14.56 -16.60 -19.95
CA GLY A 285 15.23 -16.18 -18.73
C GLY A 285 16.76 -16.28 -18.77
N PHE A 286 17.31 -17.39 -19.25
CA PHE A 286 18.76 -17.54 -19.35
C PHE A 286 19.35 -16.74 -20.51
N ALA A 287 18.64 -16.57 -21.61
CA ALA A 287 19.09 -15.72 -22.71
C ALA A 287 19.08 -14.22 -22.35
N ALA A 288 18.18 -13.79 -21.45
CA ALA A 288 18.11 -12.41 -20.98
C ALA A 288 19.38 -11.98 -20.20
N ALA A 289 20.12 -12.92 -19.62
CA ALA A 289 21.38 -12.62 -18.92
C ALA A 289 22.43 -11.95 -19.83
N GLY A 290 22.38 -12.18 -21.15
CA GLY A 290 23.27 -11.53 -22.10
C GLY A 290 23.06 -10.01 -22.18
N ALA A 291 21.86 -9.51 -21.90
CA ALA A 291 21.57 -8.07 -21.85
C ALA A 291 22.16 -7.40 -20.59
N ALA A 292 22.40 -8.16 -19.52
CA ALA A 292 22.95 -7.65 -18.27
C ALA A 292 24.48 -7.53 -18.26
N ALA A 293 25.18 -7.88 -19.34
CA ALA A 293 26.64 -7.94 -19.38
C ALA A 293 27.32 -6.59 -19.03
N ASP A 294 26.69 -5.47 -19.39
CA ASP A 294 27.20 -4.11 -19.11
C ASP A 294 26.84 -3.59 -17.71
N GLY A 295 26.06 -4.35 -16.93
CA GLY A 295 25.64 -3.97 -15.57
C GLY A 295 24.58 -2.86 -15.53
N ASP A 296 23.89 -2.61 -16.65
CA ASP A 296 22.82 -1.62 -16.79
C ASP A 296 21.42 -2.24 -16.85
N THR A 297 21.34 -3.57 -16.87
CA THR A 297 20.10 -4.32 -17.07
C THR A 297 19.87 -5.31 -15.93
N VAL A 298 18.67 -5.28 -15.36
CA VAL A 298 18.17 -6.31 -14.43
C VAL A 298 17.12 -7.19 -15.11
N VAL A 299 16.87 -8.37 -14.55
CA VAL A 299 15.79 -9.27 -15.00
C VAL A 299 14.78 -9.42 -13.86
N LEU A 300 13.53 -9.06 -14.13
CA LEU A 300 12.39 -9.28 -13.23
C LEU A 300 11.41 -10.29 -13.81
N LEU A 301 10.57 -10.86 -12.96
CA LEU A 301 9.67 -11.95 -13.33
C LEU A 301 8.22 -11.50 -13.38
N VAL A 302 7.50 -11.94 -14.40
CA VAL A 302 6.03 -11.85 -14.49
C VAL A 302 5.40 -13.24 -14.49
N ASN A 303 4.09 -13.33 -14.38
CA ASN A 303 3.34 -14.59 -14.36
C ASN A 303 2.14 -14.51 -15.32
N GLY A 304 2.29 -14.99 -16.56
CA GLY A 304 1.26 -14.88 -17.58
C GLY A 304 0.84 -13.43 -17.84
N ASP A 305 -0.43 -13.13 -17.53
CA ASP A 305 -1.01 -11.79 -17.70
C ASP A 305 -0.77 -10.86 -16.51
N MET A 306 -0.20 -11.38 -15.41
CA MET A 306 0.01 -10.61 -14.19
C MET A 306 1.45 -10.10 -14.07
N VAL A 307 1.59 -8.83 -13.66
CA VAL A 307 2.83 -8.29 -13.09
C VAL A 307 2.72 -8.43 -11.56
N PRO A 308 3.47 -9.36 -10.94
CA PRO A 308 3.43 -9.57 -9.50
C PRO A 308 3.87 -8.31 -8.75
N GLU A 309 3.29 -8.09 -7.57
CA GLU A 309 3.52 -6.88 -6.77
C GLU A 309 5.01 -6.59 -6.57
N ALA A 310 5.84 -7.59 -6.25
CA ALA A 310 7.28 -7.38 -6.06
C ALA A 310 7.98 -6.81 -7.31
N THR A 311 7.60 -7.30 -8.50
CA THR A 311 8.11 -6.76 -9.78
C THR A 311 7.60 -5.34 -9.99
N ARG A 312 6.34 -5.08 -9.65
CA ARG A 312 5.72 -3.76 -9.76
C ARG A 312 6.35 -2.74 -8.81
N ALA A 313 6.49 -3.05 -7.53
CA ALA A 313 7.15 -2.23 -6.53
C ALA A 313 8.59 -1.88 -6.96
N TRP A 314 9.33 -2.83 -7.55
CA TRP A 314 10.66 -2.53 -8.09
C TRP A 314 10.59 -1.53 -9.25
N LEU A 315 9.67 -1.72 -10.20
CA LEU A 315 9.47 -0.80 -11.33
C LEU A 315 9.07 0.60 -10.87
N ASP A 316 8.15 0.69 -9.91
CA ASP A 316 7.64 1.95 -9.37
C ASP A 316 8.73 2.70 -8.59
N ALA A 317 9.60 1.98 -7.87
CA ALA A 317 10.77 2.56 -7.22
C ALA A 317 11.89 2.96 -8.21
N ASN A 318 11.83 2.47 -9.46
CA ASN A 318 12.83 2.73 -10.50
C ASN A 318 12.19 3.27 -11.80
N PRO A 319 11.42 4.37 -11.74
CA PRO A 319 10.59 4.83 -12.86
C PRO A 319 11.42 5.32 -14.06
N ALA A 320 12.72 5.54 -13.86
CA ALA A 320 13.66 5.90 -14.92
C ALA A 320 14.12 4.69 -15.77
N ALA A 321 13.91 3.45 -15.30
CA ALA A 321 14.33 2.26 -16.02
C ALA A 321 13.39 1.97 -17.19
N GLY A 322 13.95 1.74 -18.38
CA GLY A 322 13.16 1.31 -19.55
C GLY A 322 12.74 -0.15 -19.42
N VAL A 323 11.48 -0.44 -19.79
CA VAL A 323 10.95 -1.81 -19.73
C VAL A 323 11.03 -2.51 -21.10
N VAL A 324 11.58 -3.72 -21.09
CA VAL A 324 11.68 -4.61 -22.24
C VAL A 324 10.99 -5.91 -21.89
N CYS A 325 9.89 -6.19 -22.56
CA CYS A 325 9.15 -7.44 -22.40
C CYS A 325 9.85 -8.53 -23.18
N GLY A 326 10.37 -9.51 -22.45
CA GLY A 326 11.00 -10.67 -23.03
C GLY A 326 9.99 -11.56 -23.76
N PRO A 327 10.48 -12.50 -24.59
CA PRO A 327 9.62 -13.44 -25.28
C PRO A 327 8.69 -14.21 -24.34
N ASN A 328 7.42 -14.33 -24.77
CA ASN A 328 6.31 -14.97 -24.04
C ASN A 328 5.78 -14.19 -22.82
N VAL A 329 6.27 -12.97 -22.54
CA VAL A 329 5.54 -12.03 -21.69
C VAL A 329 4.29 -11.60 -22.45
N SER A 330 3.13 -11.63 -21.80
CA SER A 330 1.87 -11.22 -22.43
C SER A 330 1.84 -9.72 -22.71
N ASP A 331 1.10 -9.31 -23.75
CA ASP A 331 0.86 -7.90 -24.06
C ASP A 331 0.26 -7.14 -22.85
N ILE A 332 -0.57 -7.83 -22.05
CA ILE A 332 -1.21 -7.29 -20.84
C ILE A 332 -0.17 -7.01 -19.75
N ALA A 333 0.64 -8.00 -19.38
CA ALA A 333 1.69 -7.82 -18.38
C ALA A 333 2.72 -6.79 -18.86
N CYS A 334 3.00 -6.76 -20.17
CA CYS A 334 3.91 -5.83 -20.79
C CYS A 334 3.44 -4.37 -20.69
N ALA A 335 2.18 -4.10 -21.03
CA ALA A 335 1.58 -2.78 -20.88
C ALA A 335 1.53 -2.35 -19.41
N ALA A 336 1.12 -3.26 -18.53
CA ALA A 336 0.96 -2.98 -17.10
C ALA A 336 2.31 -2.77 -16.36
N ALA A 337 3.43 -3.20 -16.94
CA ALA A 337 4.77 -2.93 -16.42
C ALA A 337 5.38 -1.64 -16.98
N GLY A 338 4.90 -1.14 -18.12
CA GLY A 338 5.44 0.03 -18.80
C GLY A 338 5.22 1.36 -18.08
N GLY A 339 4.39 1.41 -17.04
CA GLY A 339 4.13 2.61 -16.23
C GLY A 339 3.48 3.80 -16.97
N GLU A 340 3.35 3.76 -18.30
CA GLU A 340 2.64 4.78 -19.05
C GLU A 340 1.14 4.69 -18.73
N GLY A 341 0.66 5.57 -17.85
CA GLY A 341 -0.78 5.83 -17.68
C GLY A 341 -1.33 5.79 -16.26
N ARG A 342 -0.64 5.17 -15.29
CA ARG A 342 -1.14 5.15 -13.90
C ARG A 342 -0.95 6.52 -13.25
N ARG A 343 -2.05 7.06 -12.75
CA ARG A 343 -2.15 8.35 -12.09
C ARG A 343 -2.82 8.13 -10.76
N TYR A 344 -2.33 8.84 -9.76
CA TYR A 344 -2.76 8.70 -8.39
C TYR A 344 -3.60 9.91 -7.98
N PHE A 345 -4.40 9.73 -6.95
CA PHE A 345 -5.12 10.83 -6.31
C PHE A 345 -4.32 11.37 -5.14
N THR A 346 -4.28 12.68 -5.03
CA THR A 346 -3.58 13.39 -3.95
C THR A 346 -4.57 14.25 -3.19
N HIS A 347 -4.45 14.23 -1.86
CA HIS A 347 -5.24 15.13 -1.02
C HIS A 347 -5.02 16.57 -1.45
N THR A 348 -6.13 17.31 -1.58
CA THR A 348 -6.14 18.68 -2.11
C THR A 348 -6.63 19.66 -1.05
N ALA A 349 -7.69 19.29 -0.33
CA ALA A 349 -8.21 20.04 0.79
C ALA A 349 -9.18 19.20 1.62
N THR A 350 -9.42 19.64 2.85
CA THR A 350 -10.48 19.16 3.73
C THR A 350 -11.35 20.35 4.13
N TYR A 351 -12.66 20.16 4.19
CA TYR A 351 -13.60 21.16 4.69
C TYR A 351 -14.40 20.59 5.87
N ASP A 352 -14.27 21.23 7.03
CA ASP A 352 -15.10 20.95 8.21
C ASP A 352 -16.49 21.58 8.02
N VAL A 353 -17.52 20.74 7.93
CA VAL A 353 -18.88 21.18 7.61
C VAL A 353 -19.53 21.97 8.75
N THR A 354 -19.02 21.84 9.98
CA THR A 354 -19.49 22.61 11.12
C THR A 354 -19.17 24.10 10.98
N ALA A 355 -18.17 24.46 10.17
CA ALA A 355 -17.88 25.84 9.80
C ALA A 355 -19.04 26.49 9.02
N ASN A 356 -19.87 25.68 8.35
CA ASN A 356 -21.09 26.11 7.65
C ASN A 356 -22.35 26.05 8.54
N GLY A 357 -22.23 25.56 9.78
CA GLY A 357 -23.33 25.33 10.70
C GLY A 357 -24.06 24.00 10.49
N ASN A 358 -23.51 23.12 9.66
CA ASN A 358 -23.95 21.73 9.52
C ASN A 358 -23.45 20.88 10.69
N VAL A 359 -23.98 19.67 10.88
CA VAL A 359 -23.48 18.71 11.88
C VAL A 359 -23.07 17.37 11.29
N SER A 360 -23.67 16.99 10.16
CA SER A 360 -23.35 15.80 9.37
C SER A 360 -23.21 16.17 7.89
N ALA A 361 -22.48 15.34 7.14
CA ALA A 361 -22.37 15.37 5.69
C ALA A 361 -22.33 13.93 5.18
N GLU A 362 -23.43 13.55 4.53
CA GLU A 362 -23.76 12.18 4.13
C GLU A 362 -23.71 12.12 2.59
N ILE A 363 -24.81 11.78 1.92
CA ILE A 363 -24.91 11.76 0.46
C ILE A 363 -24.58 13.13 -0.17
N ILE A 364 -23.64 13.13 -1.13
CA ILE A 364 -23.05 14.33 -1.73
C ILE A 364 -23.05 14.27 -3.27
N ASP A 365 -23.34 15.41 -3.91
CA ASP A 365 -23.27 15.54 -5.37
C ASP A 365 -22.72 16.91 -5.81
N TYR A 366 -22.33 17.02 -7.08
CA TYR A 366 -21.66 18.19 -7.65
C TYR A 366 -22.58 19.05 -8.52
N TRP A 367 -22.73 20.32 -8.14
CA TRP A 367 -23.40 21.33 -8.94
C TRP A 367 -22.40 22.17 -9.74
N ALA A 368 -22.18 21.78 -11.00
CA ALA A 368 -21.31 22.47 -11.96
C ALA A 368 -21.73 23.92 -12.27
N GLY A 369 -23.00 24.29 -12.07
CA GLY A 369 -23.47 25.66 -12.35
C GLY A 369 -22.93 26.70 -11.35
N GLY A 370 -22.53 26.26 -10.15
CA GLY A 370 -21.99 27.09 -9.09
C GLY A 370 -20.58 26.72 -8.64
N ASP A 371 -19.96 25.68 -9.23
CA ASP A 371 -18.77 25.02 -8.70
C ASP A 371 -18.96 24.63 -7.21
N MET A 372 -20.10 24.01 -6.89
CA MET A 372 -20.48 23.69 -5.51
C MET A 372 -20.63 22.19 -5.30
N LEU A 373 -20.21 21.69 -4.15
CA LEU A 373 -20.69 20.42 -3.62
C LEU A 373 -21.98 20.68 -2.82
N VAL A 374 -22.95 19.77 -2.93
CA VAL A 374 -24.24 19.81 -2.22
C VAL A 374 -24.43 18.47 -1.52
N PHE A 375 -24.66 18.49 -0.21
CA PHE A 375 -24.75 17.28 0.59
C PHE A 375 -25.96 17.29 1.54
N THR A 376 -26.43 16.11 1.94
CA THR A 376 -27.46 15.95 2.97
C THR A 376 -26.87 16.09 4.37
N ASP A 377 -27.59 16.79 5.23
CA ASP A 377 -27.35 16.91 6.67
C ASP A 377 -28.64 16.49 7.36
N SER A 378 -28.83 15.16 7.48
CA SER A 378 -30.03 14.55 8.04
C SER A 378 -30.39 15.10 9.42
N PRO A 379 -29.46 15.17 10.40
CA PRO A 379 -29.79 15.61 11.76
C PRO A 379 -30.28 17.08 11.84
N ASN A 380 -29.89 17.93 10.89
CA ASN A 380 -30.38 19.31 10.79
C ASN A 380 -31.57 19.49 9.84
N GLU A 381 -32.07 18.42 9.21
CA GLU A 381 -33.15 18.47 8.22
C GLU A 381 -32.84 19.46 7.07
N SER A 382 -31.61 19.46 6.56
CA SER A 382 -31.12 20.48 5.61
C SER A 382 -30.16 19.95 4.56
N LEU A 383 -29.98 20.71 3.47
CA LEU A 383 -28.81 20.56 2.59
C LEU A 383 -27.69 21.50 3.04
N GLY A 384 -26.46 21.00 3.05
CA GLY A 384 -25.25 21.80 3.10
C GLY A 384 -24.66 22.05 1.70
N MET A 385 -23.86 23.11 1.58
CA MET A 385 -23.19 23.46 0.33
C MET A 385 -21.74 23.90 0.58
N ILE A 386 -20.81 23.52 -0.29
CA ILE A 386 -19.39 23.90 -0.25
C ILE A 386 -18.98 24.46 -1.62
N ASP A 387 -18.45 25.67 -1.65
CA ASP A 387 -17.85 26.29 -2.83
C ASP A 387 -16.45 25.71 -3.06
N ILE A 388 -16.28 25.07 -4.22
CA ILE A 388 -15.04 24.44 -4.69
C ILE A 388 -14.52 25.10 -5.97
N ALA A 389 -14.90 26.34 -6.28
CA ALA A 389 -14.33 27.11 -7.39
C ALA A 389 -12.80 27.25 -7.28
N THR A 390 -12.24 27.04 -6.08
CA THR A 390 -10.82 26.76 -5.85
C THR A 390 -10.69 25.54 -4.96
N PRO A 391 -10.53 24.32 -5.52
CA PRO A 391 -10.60 23.07 -4.76
C PRO A 391 -9.58 22.97 -3.61
N ALA A 392 -8.41 23.58 -3.75
CA ALA A 392 -7.38 23.63 -2.70
C ALA A 392 -7.68 24.63 -1.56
N ALA A 393 -8.80 25.34 -1.63
CA ALA A 393 -9.24 26.30 -0.61
C ALA A 393 -10.77 26.41 -0.59
N PRO A 394 -11.48 25.32 -0.25
CA PRO A 394 -12.93 25.28 -0.26
C PRO A 394 -13.51 26.26 0.77
N THR A 395 -14.72 26.78 0.51
CA THR A 395 -15.40 27.69 1.44
C THR A 395 -16.88 27.35 1.59
N GLY A 396 -17.50 27.72 2.72
CA GLY A 396 -18.91 27.44 2.98
C GLY A 396 -19.87 28.11 2.00
N GLY A 397 -20.80 27.33 1.46
CA GLY A 397 -21.85 27.74 0.53
C GLY A 397 -23.19 28.12 1.18
N GLY A 398 -23.33 27.91 2.49
CA GLY A 398 -24.60 28.06 3.21
C GLY A 398 -25.42 26.77 3.27
N THR A 399 -26.62 26.85 3.83
CA THR A 399 -27.53 25.71 4.03
C THR A 399 -28.93 26.00 3.51
N ILE A 400 -29.68 24.94 3.17
CA ILE A 400 -31.07 25.00 2.70
C ILE A 400 -31.93 24.14 3.63
N ASP A 401 -32.80 24.78 4.41
CA ASP A 401 -33.75 24.12 5.33
C ASP A 401 -34.84 23.36 4.55
N LEU A 402 -35.04 22.10 4.89
CA LEU A 402 -36.05 21.23 4.31
C LEU A 402 -37.22 21.00 5.28
N GLY A 403 -37.03 21.05 6.60
CA GLY A 403 -38.11 20.77 7.57
C GLY A 403 -38.66 19.34 7.47
N GLY A 404 -37.79 18.42 7.08
CA GLY A 404 -37.92 16.98 6.98
C GLY A 404 -36.53 16.40 6.69
N GLU A 405 -36.32 15.14 7.01
CA GLU A 405 -35.03 14.47 6.97
C GLU A 405 -34.62 14.17 5.51
N PRO A 406 -33.57 14.80 4.95
CA PRO A 406 -33.03 14.39 3.67
C PRO A 406 -32.27 13.07 3.80
N THR A 407 -32.54 12.13 2.90
CA THR A 407 -31.83 10.84 2.83
C THR A 407 -30.87 10.77 1.64
N SER A 408 -31.20 11.44 0.53
CA SER A 408 -30.34 11.47 -0.64
C SER A 408 -30.55 12.72 -1.49
N VAL A 409 -29.51 13.13 -2.23
CA VAL A 409 -29.54 14.26 -3.15
C VAL A 409 -28.84 13.94 -4.47
N ALA A 410 -29.44 14.35 -5.58
CA ALA A 410 -28.84 14.30 -6.91
C ALA A 410 -29.10 15.60 -7.69
N ILE A 411 -28.15 16.03 -8.54
CA ILE A 411 -28.20 17.31 -9.25
C ILE A 411 -28.57 17.13 -10.73
N LEU A 412 -29.69 17.76 -11.13
CA LEU A 412 -30.13 17.89 -12.53
C LEU A 412 -29.97 19.33 -13.01
N GLY A 413 -28.82 19.65 -13.61
CA GLY A 413 -28.53 21.01 -14.07
C GLY A 413 -28.42 22.00 -12.91
N ASP A 414 -29.39 22.91 -12.77
CA ASP A 414 -29.48 23.86 -11.65
C ASP A 414 -30.46 23.41 -10.55
N LEU A 415 -30.96 22.18 -10.64
CA LEU A 415 -31.95 21.64 -9.71
C LEU A 415 -31.32 20.57 -8.81
N ALA A 416 -31.53 20.67 -7.50
CA ALA A 416 -31.31 19.56 -6.58
C ALA A 416 -32.62 18.76 -6.44
N LEU A 417 -32.54 17.46 -6.64
CA LEU A 417 -33.59 16.48 -6.41
C LEU A 417 -33.26 15.78 -5.09
N VAL A 418 -34.08 16.02 -4.07
CA VAL A 418 -33.81 15.58 -2.70
C VAL A 418 -34.90 14.59 -2.26
N GLY A 419 -34.50 13.37 -1.88
CA GLY A 419 -35.36 12.45 -1.15
C GLY A 419 -35.55 12.95 0.27
N VAL A 420 -36.78 13.20 0.68
CA VAL A 420 -37.08 13.68 2.05
C VAL A 420 -38.03 12.70 2.74
N ASN A 421 -37.54 12.07 3.80
CA ASN A 421 -38.36 11.30 4.73
C ASN A 421 -39.24 12.27 5.55
N THR A 422 -40.54 11.99 5.57
CA THR A 422 -41.54 12.77 6.31
C THR A 422 -42.37 11.90 7.25
N SER A 423 -41.91 10.66 7.47
CA SER A 423 -42.65 9.63 8.17
C SER A 423 -42.82 9.97 9.65
N PRO A 424 -44.02 9.75 10.22
CA PRO A 424 -44.21 9.87 11.66
C PRO A 424 -43.71 8.64 12.44
N ASP A 425 -43.63 7.47 11.78
CA ASP A 425 -43.20 6.17 12.31
C ASP A 425 -43.03 5.14 11.17
N PHE A 426 -42.32 4.05 11.44
CA PHE A 426 -42.03 2.93 10.52
C PHE A 426 -43.27 2.26 9.90
N VAL A 427 -44.44 2.29 10.56
CA VAL A 427 -45.65 1.60 10.06
C VAL A 427 -46.60 2.51 9.29
N ASN A 428 -46.29 3.81 9.20
CA ASN A 428 -47.02 4.79 8.39
C ASN A 428 -46.03 5.58 7.50
N PRO A 429 -45.25 4.91 6.64
CA PRO A 429 -44.19 5.57 5.89
C PRO A 429 -44.75 6.62 4.92
N SER A 430 -44.02 7.72 4.79
CA SER A 430 -44.31 8.82 3.88
C SER A 430 -43.07 9.64 3.58
N GLY A 431 -42.97 10.11 2.34
CA GLY A 431 -41.85 10.91 1.89
C GLY A 431 -42.14 11.58 0.56
N GLU A 432 -41.28 12.50 0.19
CA GLU A 432 -41.42 13.30 -1.02
C GLU A 432 -40.09 13.52 -1.71
N LEU A 433 -40.14 13.63 -3.04
CA LEU A 433 -39.04 14.17 -3.83
C LEU A 433 -39.22 15.68 -3.89
N ARG A 434 -38.28 16.40 -3.31
CA ARG A 434 -38.26 17.86 -3.32
C ARG A 434 -37.30 18.37 -4.39
N VAL A 435 -37.81 19.23 -5.27
CA VAL A 435 -37.02 19.83 -6.36
C VAL A 435 -36.71 21.27 -6.01
N ILE A 436 -35.43 21.60 -5.88
CA ILE A 436 -34.94 22.88 -5.40
C ILE A 436 -34.09 23.54 -6.49
N ASP A 437 -34.41 24.78 -6.85
CA ASP A 437 -33.54 25.61 -7.69
C ASP A 437 -32.36 26.12 -6.86
N LEU A 438 -31.15 25.65 -7.17
CA LEU A 438 -29.94 25.98 -6.43
C LEU A 438 -29.49 27.43 -6.64
N THR A 439 -29.98 28.12 -7.67
CA THR A 439 -29.58 29.51 -7.96
C THR A 439 -30.18 30.50 -6.96
N ASP A 440 -31.33 30.20 -6.38
CA ASP A 440 -32.00 31.02 -5.38
C ASP A 440 -32.56 30.27 -4.17
N ALA A 441 -32.23 28.98 -4.05
CA ALA A 441 -32.62 28.05 -2.98
C ALA A 441 -34.14 27.94 -2.81
N THR A 442 -34.90 28.00 -3.90
CA THR A 442 -36.36 27.89 -3.85
C THR A 442 -36.85 26.50 -4.26
N THR A 443 -37.78 25.94 -3.47
CA THR A 443 -38.50 24.73 -3.89
C THR A 443 -39.43 25.06 -5.06
N VAL A 444 -39.18 24.45 -6.21
CA VAL A 444 -39.94 24.66 -7.45
C VAL A 444 -41.00 23.58 -7.69
N ALA A 445 -40.79 22.37 -7.16
CA ALA A 445 -41.77 21.29 -7.16
C ALA A 445 -41.59 20.37 -5.95
N THR A 446 -42.68 19.64 -5.64
CA THR A 446 -42.72 18.59 -4.64
C THR A 446 -43.55 17.45 -5.22
N ILE A 447 -43.00 16.24 -5.21
CA ILE A 447 -43.65 15.03 -5.72
C ILE A 447 -43.81 14.05 -4.55
N ASP A 448 -45.05 13.66 -4.26
CA ASP A 448 -45.35 12.65 -3.24
C ASP A 448 -44.87 11.27 -3.73
N LEU A 449 -43.99 10.63 -2.98
CA LEU A 449 -43.42 9.33 -3.31
C LEU A 449 -44.23 8.17 -2.71
N GLY A 450 -45.04 8.45 -1.69
CA GLY A 450 -45.89 7.47 -1.03
C GLY A 450 -45.12 6.41 -0.21
N GLY A 451 -43.93 6.74 0.27
CA GLY A 451 -43.09 5.92 1.17
C GLY A 451 -41.80 6.67 1.57
N GLN A 452 -40.94 6.04 2.38
CA GLN A 452 -39.65 6.59 2.81
C GLN A 452 -38.63 6.46 1.66
N PRO A 453 -38.12 7.57 1.08
CA PRO A 453 -37.04 7.50 0.12
C PRO A 453 -35.73 7.22 0.82
N ASP A 454 -34.89 6.45 0.16
CA ASP A 454 -33.54 6.17 0.64
C ASP A 454 -32.51 6.73 -0.36
N SER A 455 -32.38 6.13 -1.55
CA SER A 455 -31.52 6.62 -2.63
C SER A 455 -32.25 7.35 -3.78
N VAL A 456 -31.59 8.36 -4.39
CA VAL A 456 -32.02 9.10 -5.58
C VAL A 456 -30.91 9.11 -6.64
N ALA A 457 -31.21 8.63 -7.85
CA ALA A 457 -30.32 8.70 -9.00
C ALA A 457 -30.97 9.40 -10.20
N ILE A 458 -30.14 10.02 -11.05
CA ILE A 458 -30.55 10.70 -12.28
C ILE A 458 -29.86 10.05 -13.46
N SER A 459 -30.63 9.74 -14.51
CA SER A 459 -30.08 9.21 -15.75
C SER A 459 -29.07 10.18 -16.37
N PRO A 460 -27.96 9.71 -16.96
CA PRO A 460 -26.95 10.58 -17.57
C PRO A 460 -27.48 11.58 -18.62
N ASP A 461 -28.56 11.23 -19.33
CA ASP A 461 -29.20 12.13 -20.30
C ASP A 461 -30.21 13.13 -19.70
N GLY A 462 -30.46 13.03 -18.39
CA GLY A 462 -31.37 13.87 -17.60
C GLY A 462 -32.86 13.64 -17.84
N THR A 463 -33.27 12.57 -18.53
CA THR A 463 -34.66 12.27 -18.89
C THR A 463 -35.45 11.58 -17.77
N TYR A 464 -34.75 10.84 -16.90
CA TYR A 464 -35.36 10.12 -15.79
C TYR A 464 -34.61 10.37 -14.47
N ALA A 465 -35.36 10.32 -13.37
CA ALA A 465 -34.82 10.07 -12.05
C ALA A 465 -35.45 8.79 -11.48
N ALA A 466 -34.68 8.02 -10.75
CA ALA A 466 -35.14 6.81 -10.04
C ALA A 466 -34.93 7.02 -8.54
N ILE A 467 -35.93 6.64 -7.76
CA ILE A 467 -35.93 6.82 -6.30
C ILE A 467 -36.24 5.47 -5.67
N ALA A 468 -35.30 4.97 -4.88
CA ALA A 468 -35.48 3.82 -4.01
C ALA A 468 -36.40 4.22 -2.87
N ILE A 469 -37.49 3.48 -2.70
CA ILE A 469 -38.40 3.63 -1.56
C ILE A 469 -38.25 2.37 -0.74
N GLU A 470 -37.43 2.45 0.30
CA GLU A 470 -37.13 1.35 1.19
C GLU A 470 -38.37 0.98 2.01
N ASN A 471 -38.93 1.99 2.72
CA ASN A 471 -39.87 1.81 3.84
C ASN A 471 -39.25 1.02 5.00
N GLU A 472 -38.09 1.51 5.44
CA GLU A 472 -37.31 1.10 6.60
C GLU A 472 -38.01 0.19 7.61
N ARG A 473 -37.35 -0.94 7.87
CA ARG A 473 -37.77 -1.90 8.88
C ARG A 473 -37.55 -1.34 10.29
N ASP A 474 -38.47 -1.65 11.20
CA ASP A 474 -38.26 -1.38 12.63
C ASP A 474 -37.36 -2.48 13.22
N GLU A 475 -36.07 -2.21 13.39
CA GLU A 475 -35.08 -3.18 13.90
C GLU A 475 -35.38 -3.67 15.32
N ASP A 476 -35.99 -2.81 16.16
CA ASP A 476 -36.43 -3.17 17.51
C ASP A 476 -37.64 -4.11 17.48
N ALA A 477 -38.42 -4.10 16.39
CA ALA A 477 -39.58 -4.94 16.22
C ALA A 477 -39.21 -6.29 15.60
N ASN A 478 -39.54 -7.37 16.34
CA ASN A 478 -39.34 -8.75 15.87
C ASN A 478 -37.87 -9.06 15.51
N ASP A 479 -36.93 -8.44 16.23
CA ASP A 479 -35.49 -8.59 16.03
C ASP A 479 -35.08 -8.24 14.58
N GLY A 480 -35.66 -7.19 14.00
CA GLY A 480 -35.40 -6.71 12.63
C GLY A 480 -35.88 -7.63 11.50
N LEU A 481 -36.48 -8.78 11.80
CA LEU A 481 -36.83 -9.77 10.78
C LEU A 481 -37.92 -9.29 9.80
N ILE A 482 -37.60 -9.35 8.51
CA ILE A 482 -38.53 -9.10 7.40
C ILE A 482 -39.38 -10.35 7.08
N PRO A 483 -40.60 -10.22 6.52
CA PRO A 483 -41.22 -8.98 6.05
C PRO A 483 -41.85 -8.15 7.18
N GLN A 484 -41.59 -6.86 7.15
CA GLN A 484 -42.38 -5.79 7.76
C GLN A 484 -43.34 -5.20 6.70
N ALA A 485 -44.24 -4.31 7.09
CA ALA A 485 -45.21 -3.76 6.13
C ALA A 485 -45.57 -2.32 6.49
N PRO A 486 -45.75 -1.44 5.50
CA PRO A 486 -45.81 -1.74 4.05
C PRO A 486 -44.42 -1.81 3.38
N GLY A 487 -44.18 -2.82 2.55
CA GLY A 487 -42.90 -2.94 1.87
C GLY A 487 -42.63 -1.90 0.79
N GLY A 488 -41.35 -1.73 0.48
CA GLY A 488 -40.78 -0.79 -0.47
C GLY A 488 -41.14 -0.99 -1.96
N LYS A 489 -40.62 -0.09 -2.79
CA LYS A 489 -40.79 -0.05 -4.25
C LYS A 489 -39.74 0.85 -4.91
N LEU A 490 -39.66 0.83 -6.23
CA LEU A 490 -38.96 1.86 -6.99
C LEU A 490 -39.97 2.89 -7.54
N VAL A 491 -39.61 4.18 -7.52
CA VAL A 491 -40.38 5.25 -8.17
C VAL A 491 -39.55 5.84 -9.31
N VAL A 492 -40.11 5.85 -10.53
CA VAL A 492 -39.49 6.48 -11.70
C VAL A 492 -40.17 7.81 -11.99
N VAL A 493 -39.40 8.88 -12.05
CA VAL A 493 -39.84 10.23 -12.38
C VAL A 493 -39.36 10.60 -13.78
N ASP A 494 -40.30 10.92 -14.67
CA ASP A 494 -39.99 11.49 -15.98
C ASP A 494 -39.68 12.99 -15.81
N THR A 495 -38.40 13.35 -16.01
CA THR A 495 -37.86 14.70 -15.85
C THR A 495 -37.73 15.44 -17.19
N SER A 496 -38.28 14.89 -18.28
CA SER A 496 -38.11 15.40 -19.65
C SER A 496 -38.80 16.75 -19.95
N ASP A 497 -39.73 17.18 -19.09
CA ASP A 497 -40.35 18.52 -19.20
C ASP A 497 -39.50 19.56 -18.46
N ASP A 498 -39.23 20.71 -19.10
CA ASP A 498 -38.48 21.81 -18.50
C ASP A 498 -39.15 22.40 -17.24
N ASP A 499 -40.44 22.14 -17.02
CA ASP A 499 -41.20 22.55 -15.82
C ASP A 499 -41.32 21.38 -14.83
N PRO A 500 -40.61 21.39 -13.68
CA PRO A 500 -40.67 20.31 -12.69
C PRO A 500 -42.06 20.03 -12.12
N THR A 501 -42.99 20.98 -12.22
CA THR A 501 -44.38 20.77 -11.79
C THR A 501 -45.21 19.90 -12.75
N ALA A 502 -44.66 19.63 -13.95
CA ALA A 502 -45.26 18.77 -14.97
C ALA A 502 -44.69 17.34 -14.98
N TRP A 503 -43.63 17.07 -14.21
CA TRP A 503 -43.03 15.75 -14.07
C TRP A 503 -44.04 14.73 -13.55
N THR A 504 -43.84 13.48 -13.94
CA THR A 504 -44.74 12.37 -13.55
C THR A 504 -43.96 11.26 -12.88
N ALA A 505 -44.43 10.85 -11.70
CA ALA A 505 -43.92 9.69 -10.98
C ALA A 505 -44.74 8.43 -11.29
N THR A 506 -44.06 7.30 -11.48
CA THR A 506 -44.64 5.99 -11.73
C THR A 506 -43.99 4.96 -10.81
N ASP A 507 -44.82 4.22 -10.07
CA ASP A 507 -44.36 3.11 -9.23
C ASP A 507 -43.97 1.89 -10.09
N VAL A 508 -42.84 1.28 -9.76
CA VAL A 508 -42.42 -0.04 -10.25
C VAL A 508 -42.51 -1.01 -9.08
N ASP A 509 -43.35 -2.04 -9.24
CA ASP A 509 -43.59 -3.08 -8.23
C ASP A 509 -42.46 -4.12 -8.26
N LEU A 510 -41.71 -4.22 -7.16
CA LEU A 510 -40.61 -5.18 -6.99
C LEU A 510 -41.03 -6.39 -6.13
N THR A 511 -42.30 -6.50 -5.76
CA THR A 511 -42.77 -7.65 -4.98
C THR A 511 -42.76 -8.94 -5.80
N GLY A 512 -42.37 -10.03 -5.15
CA GLY A 512 -42.34 -11.37 -5.72
C GLY A 512 -41.07 -11.72 -6.50
N LEU A 513 -40.07 -10.82 -6.53
CA LEU A 513 -38.76 -11.05 -7.15
C LEU A 513 -37.83 -11.86 -6.23
N ALA A 514 -37.57 -11.34 -5.03
CA ALA A 514 -36.68 -11.98 -4.07
C ALA A 514 -37.32 -13.18 -3.34
N ASP A 515 -36.48 -14.15 -2.95
CA ASP A 515 -36.89 -15.35 -2.22
C ASP A 515 -37.01 -15.13 -0.70
N VAL A 516 -36.21 -14.21 -0.11
CA VAL A 516 -36.11 -13.98 1.34
C VAL A 516 -37.41 -13.39 1.89
N ALA A 517 -37.81 -12.22 1.40
CA ALA A 517 -39.07 -11.57 1.74
C ALA A 517 -39.82 -11.12 0.47
N PRO A 518 -40.52 -12.03 -0.25
CA PRO A 518 -41.15 -11.70 -1.53
C PRO A 518 -42.25 -10.62 -1.46
N SER A 519 -42.71 -10.25 -0.26
CA SER A 519 -43.72 -9.20 -0.08
C SER A 519 -43.16 -7.88 0.42
N ASP A 520 -41.84 -7.83 0.66
CA ASP A 520 -41.16 -6.73 1.31
C ASP A 520 -39.78 -6.54 0.68
N PRO A 521 -39.70 -5.71 -0.39
CA PRO A 521 -38.47 -5.59 -1.17
C PRO A 521 -37.29 -4.96 -0.43
N GLU A 522 -37.52 -4.05 0.54
CA GLU A 522 -36.46 -3.27 1.21
C GLU A 522 -35.45 -2.70 0.20
N VAL A 523 -35.94 -1.73 -0.58
CA VAL A 523 -35.16 -1.14 -1.68
C VAL A 523 -34.22 -0.09 -1.14
N GLU A 524 -32.92 -0.32 -1.24
CA GLU A 524 -31.89 0.53 -0.64
C GLU A 524 -31.38 1.56 -1.66
N TYR A 525 -30.63 1.08 -2.64
CA TYR A 525 -29.86 1.93 -3.53
C TYR A 525 -30.28 1.78 -4.99
N VAL A 526 -30.05 2.84 -5.76
CA VAL A 526 -30.28 2.84 -7.20
C VAL A 526 -29.20 3.64 -7.92
N ASP A 527 -28.73 3.12 -9.06
CA ASP A 527 -27.92 3.87 -10.02
C ASP A 527 -28.36 3.59 -11.47
N ILE A 528 -28.11 4.52 -12.38
CA ILE A 528 -28.66 4.53 -13.75
C ILE A 528 -27.55 4.68 -14.80
N ASN A 529 -27.49 3.76 -15.76
CA ASN A 529 -26.53 3.81 -16.87
C ASN A 529 -26.98 4.70 -18.05
N ASP A 530 -26.11 4.84 -19.06
CA ASP A 530 -26.33 5.66 -20.26
C ASP A 530 -27.53 5.20 -21.12
N ASP A 531 -27.94 3.94 -21.01
CA ASP A 531 -29.10 3.37 -21.69
C ASP A 531 -30.43 3.61 -20.95
N ASN A 532 -30.42 4.40 -19.87
CA ASN A 532 -31.56 4.62 -18.97
C ASN A 532 -32.08 3.34 -18.32
N VAL A 533 -31.16 2.45 -17.94
CA VAL A 533 -31.45 1.25 -17.15
C VAL A 533 -30.94 1.46 -15.74
N ALA A 534 -31.80 1.16 -14.76
CA ALA A 534 -31.46 1.22 -13.35
C ALA A 534 -31.06 -0.15 -12.82
N ALA A 535 -29.96 -0.20 -12.06
CA ALA A 535 -29.65 -1.29 -11.14
C ALA A 535 -30.17 -0.89 -9.76
N VAL A 536 -30.94 -1.78 -9.12
CA VAL A 536 -31.66 -1.49 -7.88
C VAL A 536 -31.36 -2.58 -6.85
N SER A 537 -30.70 -2.23 -5.75
CA SER A 537 -30.44 -3.17 -4.66
C SER A 537 -31.69 -3.35 -3.79
N MET A 538 -31.87 -4.59 -3.33
CA MET A 538 -32.80 -4.98 -2.28
C MET A 538 -31.96 -5.66 -1.19
N GLN A 539 -31.42 -4.87 -0.26
CA GLN A 539 -30.22 -5.18 0.51
C GLN A 539 -30.40 -6.43 1.39
N GLU A 540 -31.39 -6.42 2.29
CA GLU A 540 -31.76 -7.51 3.21
C GLU A 540 -32.24 -8.77 2.46
N ASN A 541 -32.77 -8.56 1.25
CA ASN A 541 -33.18 -9.63 0.35
C ASN A 541 -32.00 -10.24 -0.42
N ASN A 542 -30.81 -9.64 -0.37
CA ASN A 542 -29.60 -10.04 -1.07
C ASN A 542 -29.87 -10.24 -2.58
N HIS A 543 -30.56 -9.28 -3.21
CA HIS A 543 -31.13 -9.42 -4.55
C HIS A 543 -31.09 -8.12 -5.34
N PHE A 544 -30.84 -8.19 -6.65
CA PHE A 544 -30.87 -7.06 -7.57
C PHE A 544 -32.08 -7.14 -8.50
N ALA A 545 -32.63 -5.97 -8.83
CA ALA A 545 -33.56 -5.81 -9.94
C ALA A 545 -32.98 -4.85 -10.98
N ILE A 546 -33.09 -5.21 -12.25
CA ILE A 546 -32.69 -4.38 -13.40
C ILE A 546 -33.95 -3.82 -14.05
N VAL A 547 -34.04 -2.49 -14.15
CA VAL A 547 -35.28 -1.80 -14.56
C VAL A 547 -35.03 -0.88 -15.76
N ASP A 548 -35.74 -1.14 -16.86
CA ASP A 548 -35.82 -0.21 -17.99
C ASP A 548 -36.73 0.97 -17.61
N LEU A 549 -36.13 2.13 -17.33
CA LEU A 549 -36.84 3.32 -16.86
C LEU A 549 -37.87 3.86 -17.86
N PRO A 550 -37.62 3.87 -19.19
CA PRO A 550 -38.60 4.35 -20.16
C PRO A 550 -39.93 3.59 -20.13
N THR A 551 -39.92 2.29 -19.81
CA THR A 551 -41.15 1.48 -19.72
C THR A 551 -41.59 1.19 -18.29
N GLY A 552 -40.72 1.38 -17.30
CA GLY A 552 -40.95 1.00 -15.90
C GLY A 552 -41.07 -0.52 -15.73
N THR A 553 -40.31 -1.29 -16.51
CA THR A 553 -40.38 -2.76 -16.51
C THR A 553 -39.09 -3.35 -15.96
N VAL A 554 -39.21 -4.29 -15.02
CA VAL A 554 -38.10 -5.15 -14.59
C VAL A 554 -37.72 -6.07 -15.75
N THR A 555 -36.49 -5.95 -16.25
CA THR A 555 -35.98 -6.74 -17.38
C THR A 555 -35.28 -8.01 -16.93
N GLU A 556 -34.57 -7.95 -15.82
CA GLU A 556 -33.92 -9.09 -15.16
C GLU A 556 -33.94 -8.86 -13.63
N ASP A 557 -33.84 -9.95 -12.88
CA ASP A 557 -33.68 -9.93 -11.43
C ASP A 557 -32.89 -11.17 -11.00
N PHE A 558 -32.05 -11.04 -9.98
CA PHE A 558 -31.19 -12.13 -9.52
C PHE A 558 -30.74 -11.98 -8.07
N SER A 559 -30.50 -13.11 -7.40
CA SER A 559 -29.84 -13.11 -6.10
C SER A 559 -28.36 -12.77 -6.27
N MET A 560 -27.84 -11.95 -5.37
CA MET A 560 -26.41 -11.59 -5.29
C MET A 560 -25.56 -12.79 -4.80
N GLY A 561 -26.17 -13.81 -4.21
CA GLY A 561 -25.48 -15.00 -3.71
C GLY A 561 -24.62 -14.73 -2.47
N GLU A 562 -23.67 -15.62 -2.22
CA GLU A 562 -22.75 -15.55 -1.07
C GLU A 562 -21.31 -15.50 -1.59
N VAL A 563 -20.40 -15.05 -0.74
CA VAL A 563 -18.95 -15.17 -0.94
C VAL A 563 -18.33 -15.94 0.21
N THR A 564 -17.27 -16.69 -0.08
CA THR A 564 -16.39 -17.23 0.95
C THR A 564 -15.13 -16.38 0.99
N LEU A 565 -14.85 -15.80 2.16
CA LEU A 565 -13.64 -15.06 2.45
C LEU A 565 -12.67 -15.98 3.18
N GLU A 566 -11.43 -16.02 2.72
CA GLU A 566 -10.31 -16.72 3.37
C GLU A 566 -9.35 -15.67 3.94
N ASP A 567 -8.51 -16.04 4.91
CA ASP A 567 -7.50 -15.17 5.51
C ASP A 567 -8.08 -13.83 6.00
N VAL A 568 -9.22 -13.90 6.69
CA VAL A 568 -9.85 -12.74 7.31
C VAL A 568 -9.79 -12.84 8.82
N ASP A 569 -9.91 -11.71 9.49
CA ASP A 569 -10.09 -11.67 10.94
C ASP A 569 -11.57 -11.49 11.24
N ALA A 570 -12.23 -12.53 11.76
CA ALA A 570 -13.70 -12.61 11.81
C ALA A 570 -14.25 -12.92 13.22
N THR A 571 -13.36 -13.02 14.19
CA THR A 571 -13.71 -13.07 15.60
C THR A 571 -13.56 -11.66 16.17
N GLU A 572 -14.43 -11.30 17.11
CA GLU A 572 -14.26 -10.08 17.90
C GLU A 572 -13.71 -10.55 19.23
N GLU A 573 -12.43 -10.28 19.40
CA GLU A 573 -11.80 -10.32 20.68
C GLU A 573 -11.93 -8.94 21.36
N ALA A 574 -12.15 -8.92 22.67
CA ALA A 574 -12.33 -7.66 23.36
C ALA A 574 -11.02 -6.85 23.36
N ILE A 575 -11.14 -5.58 22.99
CA ILE A 575 -10.01 -4.64 22.94
C ILE A 575 -9.44 -4.42 24.33
N GLY A 576 -8.13 -4.30 24.34
CA GLY A 576 -7.37 -3.89 25.50
C GLY A 576 -6.61 -5.03 26.17
N PRO A 577 -5.73 -4.66 27.10
CA PRO A 577 -4.84 -5.62 27.72
C PRO A 577 -5.64 -6.61 28.59
N GLN A 578 -5.55 -7.89 28.23
CA GLN A 578 -6.19 -9.08 28.83
C GLN A 578 -7.56 -9.56 28.33
N GLU A 579 -8.18 -9.00 27.28
CA GLU A 579 -9.38 -9.63 26.66
C GLU A 579 -9.34 -9.87 25.14
N SER A 580 -8.14 -10.06 24.60
CA SER A 580 -7.79 -10.87 23.39
C SER A 580 -7.75 -10.20 22.00
N GLY A 581 -7.99 -8.89 21.83
CA GLY A 581 -7.81 -8.22 20.53
C GLY A 581 -6.46 -8.55 19.90
N ASP A 582 -6.41 -9.29 18.80
CA ASP A 582 -5.19 -9.64 18.11
C ASP A 582 -5.54 -9.80 16.63
N LEU A 583 -5.21 -8.78 15.84
CA LEU A 583 -5.49 -8.78 14.41
C LEU A 583 -4.81 -9.98 13.73
N GLN A 584 -5.60 -11.01 13.43
CA GLN A 584 -5.16 -12.30 12.89
C GLN A 584 -5.99 -12.72 11.66
N PRO A 585 -5.66 -12.23 10.45
CA PRO A 585 -6.31 -12.64 9.21
C PRO A 585 -6.01 -14.12 8.87
N THR A 586 -6.75 -15.03 9.50
CA THR A 586 -6.49 -16.49 9.47
C THR A 586 -7.75 -17.33 9.36
N GLU A 587 -8.92 -16.69 9.43
CA GLU A 587 -10.21 -17.35 9.43
C GLU A 587 -10.81 -17.50 8.03
N THR A 588 -11.87 -18.30 7.96
CA THR A 588 -12.65 -18.46 6.74
C THR A 588 -14.13 -18.36 7.09
N ILE A 589 -14.82 -17.42 6.46
CA ILE A 589 -16.25 -17.22 6.64
C ILE A 589 -16.97 -17.23 5.30
N THR A 590 -18.26 -17.54 5.34
CA THR A 590 -19.16 -17.35 4.19
C THR A 590 -20.26 -16.40 4.63
N ARG A 591 -20.55 -15.40 3.80
CA ARG A 591 -21.54 -14.35 4.06
C ARG A 591 -22.30 -14.01 2.78
N ARG A 592 -23.53 -13.54 2.95
CA ARG A 592 -24.32 -12.91 1.87
C ARG A 592 -23.68 -11.56 1.50
N ARG A 593 -23.89 -11.10 0.27
CA ARG A 593 -23.31 -9.84 -0.20
C ARG A 593 -24.05 -8.65 0.38
N GLU A 594 -25.36 -8.58 0.14
CA GLU A 594 -26.25 -7.52 0.66
C GLU A 594 -25.72 -6.12 0.32
N ALA A 595 -25.99 -5.71 -0.92
CA ALA A 595 -25.41 -4.51 -1.50
C ALA A 595 -26.05 -3.23 -0.99
N ASP A 596 -25.23 -2.36 -0.42
CA ASP A 596 -25.64 -1.08 0.16
C ASP A 596 -25.48 0.08 -0.81
N ALA A 597 -24.39 0.09 -1.59
CA ALA A 597 -24.21 1.02 -2.70
C ALA A 597 -23.98 0.31 -4.03
N VAL A 598 -24.35 1.00 -5.11
CA VAL A 598 -24.25 0.53 -6.50
C VAL A 598 -23.73 1.65 -7.38
N SER A 599 -22.82 1.33 -8.28
CA SER A 599 -22.35 2.31 -9.28
C SER A 599 -22.05 1.63 -10.61
N TRP A 600 -22.66 2.11 -11.69
CA TRP A 600 -22.44 1.60 -13.04
C TRP A 600 -21.00 1.85 -13.51
N ILE A 601 -20.43 0.87 -14.20
CA ILE A 601 -19.11 0.95 -14.82
C ILE A 601 -19.28 1.27 -16.31
N ASP A 602 -20.21 0.58 -16.95
CA ASP A 602 -20.59 0.73 -18.35
C ASP A 602 -22.07 0.34 -18.56
N ASP A 603 -22.48 0.07 -19.80
CA ASP A 603 -23.88 -0.27 -20.12
C ASP A 603 -24.33 -1.65 -19.61
N ASP A 604 -23.39 -2.55 -19.33
CA ASP A 604 -23.67 -3.95 -19.00
C ASP A 604 -23.14 -4.36 -17.61
N SER A 605 -22.24 -3.59 -17.00
CA SER A 605 -21.56 -3.94 -15.75
C SER A 605 -21.59 -2.85 -14.69
N PHE A 606 -21.73 -3.25 -13.42
CA PHE A 606 -21.78 -2.32 -12.28
C PHE A 606 -21.08 -2.89 -11.03
N ALA A 607 -20.52 -2.00 -10.22
CA ALA A 607 -19.92 -2.30 -8.93
C ALA A 607 -20.94 -2.24 -7.80
N SER A 608 -20.71 -3.03 -6.75
CA SER A 608 -21.57 -3.22 -5.59
C SER A 608 -20.72 -3.27 -4.32
N ALA A 609 -21.01 -2.42 -3.33
CA ALA A 609 -20.43 -2.47 -2.00
C ALA A 609 -21.28 -3.37 -1.09
N ASN A 610 -20.69 -4.42 -0.53
CA ASN A 610 -21.42 -5.53 0.10
C ASN A 610 -21.39 -5.42 1.64
N GLU A 611 -22.06 -4.40 2.17
CA GLU A 611 -22.11 -4.05 3.60
C GLU A 611 -22.98 -5.01 4.43
N GLY A 612 -24.17 -5.37 3.90
CA GLY A 612 -25.44 -5.44 4.65
C GLY A 612 -25.46 -5.97 6.09
N ASP A 613 -26.45 -5.52 6.85
CA ASP A 613 -26.57 -5.73 8.30
C ASP A 613 -27.57 -6.81 8.72
N TYR A 614 -28.27 -7.41 7.77
CA TYR A 614 -29.43 -8.21 8.07
C TYR A 614 -29.08 -9.59 8.63
N ALA A 615 -29.48 -9.84 9.87
CA ALA A 615 -29.47 -11.19 10.46
C ALA A 615 -30.80 -11.91 10.20
N ASP A 616 -30.76 -13.04 9.49
CA ASP A 616 -31.97 -13.80 9.21
C ASP A 616 -32.53 -14.54 10.44
N ALA A 617 -33.68 -15.22 10.27
CA ALA A 617 -34.37 -15.91 11.37
C ALA A 617 -33.58 -17.11 11.96
N ASP A 618 -32.54 -17.59 11.27
CA ASP A 618 -31.61 -18.61 11.74
C ASP A 618 -30.34 -17.98 12.38
N GLY A 619 -30.24 -16.65 12.39
CA GLY A 619 -29.13 -15.88 12.94
C GLY A 619 -27.92 -15.82 12.02
N VAL A 620 -28.13 -15.97 10.70
CA VAL A 620 -27.06 -15.81 9.70
C VAL A 620 -26.99 -14.36 9.27
N GLU A 621 -25.90 -13.70 9.67
CA GLU A 621 -25.60 -12.31 9.31
C GLU A 621 -25.26 -12.16 7.82
N GLY A 622 -25.68 -11.03 7.27
CA GLY A 622 -25.29 -10.50 5.97
C GLY A 622 -23.91 -9.87 5.95
N GLY A 623 -23.63 -9.10 4.91
CA GLY A 623 -22.40 -8.33 4.78
C GLY A 623 -21.18 -9.17 4.48
N SER A 624 -20.75 -9.17 3.22
CA SER A 624 -19.63 -10.00 2.80
C SER A 624 -18.27 -9.35 3.01
N ARG A 625 -18.20 -8.13 3.55
CA ARG A 625 -16.93 -7.39 3.77
C ARG A 625 -16.14 -7.16 2.48
N SER A 626 -16.77 -7.42 1.33
CA SER A 626 -16.18 -7.41 0.00
C SER A 626 -16.92 -6.45 -0.91
N TRP A 627 -16.50 -6.40 -2.17
CA TRP A 627 -17.24 -5.71 -3.21
C TRP A 627 -17.20 -6.55 -4.48
N THR A 628 -18.17 -6.34 -5.36
CA THR A 628 -18.40 -7.22 -6.52
C THR A 628 -18.72 -6.40 -7.76
N ILE A 629 -18.22 -6.84 -8.92
CA ILE A 629 -18.71 -6.38 -10.22
C ILE A 629 -19.68 -7.42 -10.77
N PHE A 630 -20.90 -7.00 -11.02
CA PHE A 630 -21.94 -7.79 -11.65
C PHE A 630 -22.15 -7.34 -13.09
N ASN A 631 -22.40 -8.32 -13.97
CA ASN A 631 -23.08 -8.08 -15.23
C ASN A 631 -24.59 -7.94 -14.98
N ILE A 632 -25.28 -7.20 -15.85
CA ILE A 632 -26.73 -7.01 -15.87
C ILE A 632 -27.54 -8.33 -15.91
N ASP A 633 -26.95 -9.43 -16.40
CA ASP A 633 -27.57 -10.76 -16.39
C ASP A 633 -27.40 -11.56 -15.08
N GLY A 634 -26.73 -10.97 -14.08
CA GLY A 634 -26.44 -11.56 -12.78
C GLY A 634 -25.16 -12.38 -12.71
N THR A 635 -24.36 -12.41 -13.77
CA THR A 635 -23.03 -13.01 -13.74
C THR A 635 -22.08 -12.16 -12.88
N VAL A 636 -21.39 -12.79 -11.93
CA VAL A 636 -20.26 -12.15 -11.21
C VAL A 636 -19.05 -12.10 -12.15
N GLU A 637 -18.64 -10.90 -12.54
CA GLU A 637 -17.49 -10.66 -13.42
C GLU A 637 -16.19 -10.51 -12.62
N TYR A 638 -16.28 -9.88 -11.45
CA TYR A 638 -15.19 -9.75 -10.50
C TYR A 638 -15.71 -9.85 -9.07
N GLU A 639 -14.97 -10.54 -8.22
CA GLU A 639 -15.21 -10.61 -6.79
C GLU A 639 -13.92 -10.22 -6.09
N ALA A 640 -13.99 -9.18 -5.27
CA ALA A 640 -12.82 -8.67 -4.56
C ALA A 640 -12.36 -9.61 -3.44
N GLY A 641 -13.27 -10.41 -2.87
CA GLY A 641 -12.99 -11.24 -1.71
C GLY A 641 -12.44 -10.39 -0.56
N ASN A 642 -11.31 -10.81 0.00
CA ASN A 642 -10.61 -10.14 1.11
C ASN A 642 -9.65 -9.02 0.67
N SER A 643 -9.57 -8.69 -0.63
CA SER A 643 -8.53 -7.77 -1.13
C SER A 643 -8.62 -6.36 -0.55
N LEU A 644 -9.83 -5.85 -0.30
CA LEU A 644 -10.02 -4.55 0.37
C LEU A 644 -9.54 -4.60 1.82
N GLU A 645 -9.94 -5.62 2.58
CA GLU A 645 -9.47 -5.80 3.96
C GLU A 645 -7.94 -5.91 4.02
N HIS A 646 -7.34 -6.69 3.12
CA HIS A 646 -5.89 -6.86 3.08
C HIS A 646 -5.17 -5.56 2.72
N GLN A 647 -5.69 -4.80 1.76
CA GLN A 647 -5.17 -3.48 1.43
C GLN A 647 -5.21 -2.53 2.64
N LEU A 648 -6.29 -2.56 3.43
CA LEU A 648 -6.46 -1.70 4.60
C LEU A 648 -5.63 -2.17 5.80
N ILE A 649 -5.49 -3.48 6.03
CA ILE A 649 -4.56 -4.06 7.01
C ILE A 649 -3.12 -3.66 6.69
N ALA A 650 -2.73 -3.76 5.42
CA ALA A 650 -1.39 -3.35 4.98
C ALA A 650 -1.13 -1.86 5.23
N ALA A 651 -2.16 -1.01 5.18
CA ALA A 651 -2.07 0.42 5.41
C ALA A 651 -2.30 0.85 6.88
N GLY A 652 -2.54 -0.10 7.80
CA GLY A 652 -2.82 0.20 9.22
C GLY A 652 -4.24 0.70 9.51
N HIS A 653 -5.17 0.56 8.56
CA HIS A 653 -6.56 1.03 8.60
C HIS A 653 -7.57 -0.09 8.93
N TYR A 654 -7.23 -1.01 9.84
CA TYR A 654 -8.13 -2.10 10.18
C TYR A 654 -8.75 -1.94 11.58
N PRO A 655 -10.09 -1.91 11.71
CA PRO A 655 -10.78 -1.67 12.97
C PRO A 655 -10.94 -2.97 13.77
N GLU A 656 -9.89 -3.36 14.50
CA GLU A 656 -9.87 -4.58 15.31
C GLU A 656 -11.10 -4.72 16.23
N ALA A 657 -11.57 -3.60 16.80
CA ALA A 657 -12.78 -3.51 17.63
C ALA A 657 -14.03 -4.12 17.00
N ARG A 658 -14.04 -4.15 15.66
CA ARG A 658 -15.20 -4.42 14.83
C ARG A 658 -14.99 -5.66 13.95
N SER A 659 -13.97 -6.49 14.21
CA SER A 659 -13.68 -7.68 13.41
C SER A 659 -14.87 -8.63 13.24
N ALA A 660 -15.54 -9.11 14.31
CA ALA A 660 -16.75 -9.93 14.13
C ALA A 660 -17.94 -9.15 13.54
N ASN A 661 -17.94 -7.83 13.72
CA ASN A 661 -18.96 -6.94 13.19
C ASN A 661 -18.55 -6.56 11.75
N LYS A 662 -18.42 -7.54 10.85
CA LYS A 662 -18.16 -7.29 9.42
C LYS A 662 -16.89 -6.50 9.04
N GLY A 663 -15.94 -6.28 9.96
CA GLY A 663 -14.61 -5.75 9.65
C GLY A 663 -14.61 -4.33 9.09
N VAL A 664 -14.08 -4.18 7.87
CA VAL A 664 -13.88 -2.86 7.24
C VAL A 664 -15.16 -2.19 6.72
N GLU A 665 -16.23 -2.97 6.53
CA GLU A 665 -17.57 -2.54 6.05
C GLU A 665 -17.55 -1.67 4.79
N PRO A 666 -17.60 -2.31 3.60
CA PRO A 666 -17.73 -1.60 2.33
C PRO A 666 -19.17 -1.09 2.17
N GLU A 667 -19.37 0.21 2.44
CA GLU A 667 -20.67 0.89 2.45
C GLU A 667 -20.88 1.66 1.13
N GLY A 668 -19.86 2.42 0.69
CA GLY A 668 -19.94 3.23 -0.54
C GLY A 668 -19.35 2.57 -1.79
N ALA A 669 -19.94 2.83 -2.96
CA ALA A 669 -19.37 2.51 -4.26
C ALA A 669 -19.57 3.68 -5.24
N GLU A 670 -18.51 4.07 -5.94
CA GLU A 670 -18.54 5.09 -6.99
C GLU A 670 -17.57 4.70 -8.10
N THR A 671 -17.90 5.03 -9.35
CA THR A 671 -16.98 4.85 -10.49
C THR A 671 -16.70 6.17 -11.20
N GLY A 672 -15.54 6.26 -11.85
CA GLY A 672 -15.21 7.43 -12.66
C GLY A 672 -14.08 7.16 -13.64
N THR A 673 -14.20 7.68 -14.86
CA THR A 673 -13.16 7.53 -15.88
C THR A 673 -12.27 8.77 -15.94
N TYR A 674 -11.00 8.64 -15.53
CA TYR A 674 -10.00 9.71 -15.53
C TYR A 674 -8.90 9.37 -16.53
N ASP A 675 -8.56 10.31 -17.44
CA ASP A 675 -7.52 10.13 -18.45
C ASP A 675 -7.61 8.78 -19.21
N ASP A 676 -8.82 8.38 -19.61
CA ASP A 676 -9.18 7.10 -20.27
C ASP A 676 -9.04 5.84 -19.40
N THR A 677 -8.86 5.97 -18.08
CA THR A 677 -8.81 4.84 -17.13
C THR A 677 -10.02 4.87 -16.21
N THR A 678 -10.79 3.78 -16.19
CA THR A 678 -11.89 3.62 -15.25
C THR A 678 -11.36 3.30 -13.86
N HIS A 679 -11.83 4.05 -12.89
CA HIS A 679 -11.55 3.85 -11.47
C HIS A 679 -12.81 3.41 -10.76
N VAL A 680 -12.65 2.50 -9.81
CA VAL A 680 -13.68 2.09 -8.86
C VAL A 680 -13.22 2.50 -7.47
N PHE A 681 -14.08 3.23 -6.76
CA PHE A 681 -13.86 3.70 -5.40
C PHE A 681 -14.81 2.96 -4.48
N ILE A 682 -14.27 2.32 -3.45
CA ILE A 682 -15.04 1.60 -2.45
C ILE A 682 -14.79 2.25 -1.09
N GLY A 683 -15.84 2.82 -0.50
CA GLY A 683 -15.81 3.43 0.82
C GLY A 683 -15.88 2.35 1.90
N ALA A 684 -14.89 2.32 2.78
CA ALA A 684 -14.84 1.40 3.91
C ALA A 684 -15.11 2.20 5.19
N GLU A 685 -16.37 2.18 5.63
CA GLU A 685 -16.91 3.03 6.69
C GLU A 685 -16.05 2.95 7.94
N ARG A 686 -15.84 1.73 8.43
CA ARG A 686 -15.15 1.47 9.70
C ARG A 686 -13.65 1.60 9.62
N ALA A 687 -13.09 1.58 8.41
CA ALA A 687 -11.68 1.79 8.18
C ALA A 687 -11.32 3.27 8.01
N ASN A 688 -12.31 4.18 7.95
CA ASN A 688 -12.11 5.61 7.67
C ASN A 688 -11.25 5.82 6.41
N ALA A 689 -11.53 5.05 5.36
CA ALA A 689 -10.73 5.02 4.14
C ALA A 689 -11.53 4.64 2.89
N VAL A 690 -10.98 4.97 1.73
CA VAL A 690 -11.46 4.51 0.42
C VAL A 690 -10.38 3.64 -0.25
N GLY A 691 -10.77 2.45 -0.68
CA GLY A 691 -9.98 1.61 -1.58
C GLY A 691 -10.17 2.06 -3.03
N VAL A 692 -9.08 2.39 -3.72
CA VAL A 692 -9.10 2.80 -5.13
C VAL A 692 -8.56 1.68 -6.01
N TYR A 693 -9.32 1.33 -7.04
CA TYR A 693 -8.98 0.31 -8.01
C TYR A 693 -9.01 0.88 -9.43
N THR A 694 -8.16 0.38 -10.31
CA THR A 694 -8.23 0.62 -11.76
C THR A 694 -8.86 -0.59 -12.45
N LEU A 695 -9.76 -0.33 -13.38
CA LEU A 695 -10.32 -1.31 -14.30
C LEU A 695 -9.80 -1.01 -15.72
N ASP A 696 -9.19 -2.00 -16.37
CA ASP A 696 -8.73 -1.86 -17.75
C ASP A 696 -9.77 -2.34 -18.79
N ASP A 697 -9.52 -2.05 -20.07
CA ASP A 697 -10.37 -2.45 -21.20
C ASP A 697 -10.58 -3.98 -21.31
N ALA A 698 -9.75 -4.80 -20.66
CA ALA A 698 -9.86 -6.26 -20.64
C ALA A 698 -10.70 -6.76 -19.46
N GLY A 699 -11.17 -5.86 -18.59
CA GLY A 699 -11.92 -6.17 -17.39
C GLY A 699 -11.05 -6.53 -16.19
N ALA A 700 -9.73 -6.28 -16.25
CA ALA A 700 -8.85 -6.56 -15.12
C ALA A 700 -8.94 -5.45 -14.07
N VAL A 701 -9.37 -5.84 -12.86
CA VAL A 701 -9.37 -4.98 -11.68
C VAL A 701 -8.03 -5.09 -10.98
N THR A 702 -7.39 -3.95 -10.69
CA THR A 702 -6.13 -3.90 -9.94
C THR A 702 -6.20 -2.84 -8.85
N PRO A 703 -5.85 -3.14 -7.59
CA PRO A 703 -5.66 -2.11 -6.56
C PRO A 703 -4.69 -1.02 -7.04
N LEU A 704 -4.98 0.23 -6.69
CA LEU A 704 -4.19 1.39 -7.04
C LEU A 704 -3.60 2.07 -5.81
N GLN A 705 -4.45 2.43 -4.84
CA GLN A 705 -4.06 3.14 -3.62
C GLN A 705 -5.18 3.15 -2.58
N THR A 706 -4.83 3.49 -1.34
CA THR A 706 -5.78 3.80 -0.27
C THR A 706 -5.85 5.31 -0.09
N LEU A 707 -7.03 5.85 0.16
CA LEU A 707 -7.25 7.26 0.48
C LEU A 707 -7.82 7.38 1.90
N PRO A 708 -7.19 8.16 2.81
CA PRO A 708 -7.74 8.36 4.14
C PRO A 708 -8.98 9.27 4.08
N THR A 709 -9.92 9.13 5.00
CA THR A 709 -11.15 9.96 5.03
C THR A 709 -11.44 10.48 6.43
N GLY A 710 -12.52 11.25 6.57
CA GLY A 710 -13.13 11.43 7.89
C GLY A 710 -13.72 10.11 8.40
N ILE A 711 -14.32 10.18 9.59
CA ILE A 711 -14.92 9.02 10.24
C ILE A 711 -16.28 8.73 9.61
N GLY A 712 -16.52 7.47 9.20
CA GLY A 712 -17.74 7.06 8.50
C GLY A 712 -17.90 7.68 7.11
N PRO A 713 -17.02 7.37 6.13
CA PRO A 713 -17.18 7.80 4.75
C PRO A 713 -18.41 7.17 4.08
N GLU A 714 -19.46 7.96 3.90
CA GLU A 714 -20.75 7.53 3.35
C GLU A 714 -20.93 8.03 1.90
N GLY A 715 -20.79 9.34 1.68
CA GLY A 715 -20.98 9.95 0.37
C GLY A 715 -19.72 9.96 -0.49
N LEU A 716 -19.72 9.24 -1.62
CA LEU A 716 -18.63 9.24 -2.60
C LEU A 716 -19.04 9.94 -3.88
N LYS A 717 -18.16 10.78 -4.45
CA LYS A 717 -18.43 11.43 -5.74
C LYS A 717 -17.22 11.56 -6.64
N ALA A 718 -17.26 10.95 -7.81
CA ALA A 718 -16.31 11.19 -8.88
C ALA A 718 -16.71 12.44 -9.69
N ILE A 719 -15.73 13.30 -9.98
CA ILE A 719 -15.91 14.49 -10.81
C ILE A 719 -14.79 14.52 -11.88
N PRO A 720 -14.80 13.59 -12.86
CA PRO A 720 -13.68 13.41 -13.77
C PRO A 720 -13.38 14.62 -14.65
N ASP A 721 -14.41 15.39 -15.02
CA ASP A 721 -14.27 16.62 -15.82
C ASP A 721 -13.43 17.70 -15.11
N GLU A 722 -13.42 17.71 -13.77
CA GLU A 722 -12.58 18.58 -12.95
C GLU A 722 -11.31 17.88 -12.45
N GLY A 723 -11.17 16.57 -12.72
CA GLY A 723 -10.09 15.73 -12.21
C GLY A 723 -10.15 15.55 -10.69
N LEU A 724 -11.34 15.61 -10.09
CA LEU A 724 -11.53 15.53 -8.64
C LEU A 724 -12.28 14.27 -8.22
N PHE A 725 -11.98 13.78 -7.03
CA PHE A 725 -12.77 12.81 -6.29
C PHE A 725 -13.07 13.38 -4.89
N VAL A 726 -14.29 13.19 -4.40
CA VAL A 726 -14.76 13.80 -3.15
C VAL A 726 -15.36 12.73 -2.26
N VAL A 727 -15.09 12.84 -0.96
CA VAL A 727 -15.65 11.97 0.09
C VAL A 727 -16.28 12.83 1.17
N ALA A 728 -17.54 12.56 1.49
CA ALA A 728 -18.24 13.09 2.66
C ALA A 728 -18.21 12.03 3.78
N ALA A 729 -17.89 12.48 4.99
CA ALA A 729 -17.83 11.62 6.16
C ALA A 729 -18.76 12.18 7.25
N GLU A 730 -19.73 11.38 7.67
CA GLU A 730 -20.90 11.85 8.42
C GLU A 730 -20.65 11.98 9.93
N THR A 731 -19.76 11.15 10.48
CA THR A 731 -19.62 11.04 11.93
C THR A 731 -19.05 12.31 12.55
N ASN A 732 -19.74 12.80 13.59
CA ASN A 732 -19.34 13.96 14.37
C ASN A 732 -19.15 13.59 15.85
N LEU A 733 -17.95 13.13 16.20
CA LEU A 733 -17.62 12.71 17.55
C LEU A 733 -17.68 13.88 18.57
N ALA A 734 -17.53 15.12 18.12
CA ALA A 734 -17.64 16.29 18.98
C ALA A 734 -19.07 16.57 19.50
N ALA A 735 -20.10 15.94 18.93
CA ALA A 735 -21.49 16.09 19.37
C ALA A 735 -21.81 15.24 20.62
N GLU A 736 -21.05 14.16 20.86
CA GLU A 736 -21.37 13.16 21.87
C GLU A 736 -20.53 13.28 23.15
N GLU A 737 -19.32 13.87 23.06
CA GLU A 737 -18.40 13.97 24.19
C GLU A 737 -18.19 15.41 24.70
N GLU A 738 -17.95 15.57 26.02
CA GLU A 738 -17.42 16.82 26.59
C GLU A 738 -15.89 16.97 26.33
N GLU A 739 -15.33 16.17 25.40
CA GLU A 739 -13.92 16.13 25.06
C GLU A 739 -13.55 17.11 23.93
N VAL A 740 -12.30 17.56 23.97
CA VAL A 740 -11.85 18.84 23.38
C VAL A 740 -11.06 18.55 22.11
N GLY A 741 -11.69 18.68 20.94
CA GLY A 741 -11.00 18.70 19.63
C GLY A 741 -11.39 17.59 18.66
N LEU A 742 -12.27 16.65 19.03
CA LEU A 742 -12.66 15.48 18.23
C LEU A 742 -13.02 15.80 16.76
N PRO A 743 -12.74 14.87 15.83
CA PRO A 743 -13.05 15.04 14.41
C PRO A 743 -14.51 15.46 14.19
N THR A 744 -14.67 16.55 13.47
CA THR A 744 -15.93 17.02 12.92
C THR A 744 -16.31 16.17 11.71
N SER A 745 -17.60 16.09 11.36
CA SER A 745 -17.98 15.68 10.00
C SER A 745 -17.22 16.55 8.98
N ILE A 746 -16.56 15.92 8.01
CA ILE A 746 -15.69 16.59 7.04
C ILE A 746 -15.98 16.12 5.62
N VAL A 747 -15.66 16.99 4.66
CA VAL A 747 -15.58 16.65 3.24
C VAL A 747 -14.13 16.73 2.79
N THR A 748 -13.61 15.64 2.24
CA THR A 748 -12.23 15.53 1.74
C THR A 748 -12.22 15.57 0.23
N ILE A 749 -11.34 16.40 -0.34
CA ILE A 749 -11.21 16.62 -1.79
C ILE A 749 -9.86 16.08 -2.26
N TYR A 750 -9.90 15.26 -3.31
CA TYR A 750 -8.76 14.63 -3.95
C TYR A 750 -8.61 15.08 -5.40
N THR A 751 -7.38 15.28 -5.87
CA THR A 751 -7.06 15.59 -7.27
C THR A 751 -6.33 14.42 -7.92
N HIS A 752 -6.82 14.00 -9.09
CA HIS A 752 -6.19 12.99 -9.95
C HIS A 752 -5.01 13.57 -10.74
N GLY A 753 -3.97 12.77 -10.95
CA GLY A 753 -2.90 13.09 -11.90
C GLY A 753 -1.49 13.01 -11.33
N ALA A 754 -1.34 12.67 -10.05
CA ALA A 754 -0.02 12.48 -9.45
C ALA A 754 0.71 11.29 -10.07
N SER A 755 2.04 11.34 -10.12
CA SER A 755 2.88 10.27 -10.66
C SER A 755 3.26 9.20 -9.64
N ALA A 756 2.97 9.44 -8.37
CA ALA A 756 3.18 8.52 -7.26
C ALA A 756 2.08 8.76 -6.21
N PRO A 757 1.68 7.74 -5.44
CA PRO A 757 0.74 7.93 -4.34
C PRO A 757 1.39 8.72 -3.21
N THR A 758 0.61 9.55 -2.53
CA THR A 758 1.04 10.25 -1.29
C THR A 758 0.60 9.53 -0.03
N TYR A 759 -0.24 8.50 -0.18
CA TYR A 759 -0.73 7.64 0.90
C TYR A 759 -0.98 6.22 0.37
N PRO A 760 -0.69 5.15 1.15
CA PRO A 760 -0.12 5.15 2.50
C PRO A 760 1.35 5.58 2.55
N MET A 761 1.77 6.17 3.68
CA MET A 761 3.19 6.53 3.94
C MET A 761 3.97 5.41 4.64
N LEU A 762 3.25 4.47 5.24
CA LEU A 762 3.77 3.25 5.86
C LEU A 762 2.87 2.09 5.43
N THR A 763 3.47 1.02 4.94
CA THR A 763 2.73 -0.19 4.58
C THR A 763 3.44 -1.44 5.10
N SER A 764 2.90 -2.63 4.88
CA SER A 764 3.48 -3.89 5.34
C SER A 764 3.66 -4.91 4.23
N THR A 765 4.67 -5.77 4.37
CA THR A 765 4.90 -6.88 3.44
C THR A 765 3.88 -7.98 3.65
N GLU A 766 3.56 -8.69 2.57
CA GLU A 766 2.80 -9.93 2.63
C GLU A 766 3.67 -11.15 2.96
N VAL A 767 3.11 -12.07 3.73
CA VAL A 767 3.64 -13.41 3.99
C VAL A 767 2.60 -14.42 3.53
N ASP A 768 2.97 -15.26 2.55
CA ASP A 768 2.07 -16.24 1.94
C ASP A 768 0.77 -15.64 1.37
N GLY A 769 0.80 -14.39 0.89
CA GLY A 769 -0.35 -13.67 0.32
C GLY A 769 -1.24 -12.98 1.35
N VAL A 770 -0.79 -12.87 2.61
CA VAL A 770 -1.51 -12.18 3.69
C VAL A 770 -0.64 -11.04 4.21
N PRO A 771 -1.14 -9.79 4.30
CA PRO A 771 -0.37 -8.66 4.79
C PRO A 771 0.03 -8.85 6.25
N THR A 772 1.23 -8.39 6.61
CA THR A 772 1.65 -8.36 8.01
C THR A 772 0.79 -7.35 8.76
N PRO A 773 -0.02 -7.76 9.74
CA PRO A 773 -0.92 -6.82 10.38
C PRO A 773 -0.20 -5.89 11.35
N TRP A 774 -0.61 -4.63 11.35
CA TRP A 774 -0.09 -3.58 12.23
C TRP A 774 -1.13 -2.49 12.42
N THR A 775 -1.03 -1.77 13.53
CA THR A 775 -1.79 -0.55 13.82
C THR A 775 -1.14 0.16 15.02
N ALA A 776 -1.63 1.35 15.36
CA ALA A 776 -1.30 2.13 16.54
C ALA A 776 0.22 2.30 16.79
N MET A 777 0.89 3.03 15.90
CA MET A 777 2.34 3.24 15.94
C MET A 777 2.74 4.24 17.04
N SER A 778 3.08 3.71 18.21
CA SER A 778 3.20 4.51 19.44
C SER A 778 4.65 4.80 19.88
N GLY A 779 5.66 4.26 19.17
CA GLY A 779 7.07 4.67 19.39
C GLY A 779 8.01 4.24 18.25
N LEU A 780 9.18 4.86 18.13
CA LEU A 780 10.09 4.61 16.98
C LEU A 780 11.58 4.68 17.35
N ALA A 781 12.36 3.65 16.98
CA ALA A 781 13.80 3.60 17.19
C ALA A 781 14.57 3.17 15.94
N GLY A 782 15.67 3.86 15.64
CA GLY A 782 16.55 3.47 14.54
C GLY A 782 17.61 2.45 14.91
N SER A 783 17.88 1.56 13.97
CA SER A 783 18.98 0.61 14.08
C SER A 783 20.32 1.27 13.75
N ALA A 784 21.42 0.67 14.22
CA ALA A 784 22.76 1.19 13.96
C ALA A 784 23.26 0.99 12.51
N GLU A 785 22.56 0.21 11.67
CA GLU A 785 22.99 -0.15 10.31
C GLU A 785 21.89 0.15 9.28
N GLY A 786 22.22 0.93 8.25
CA GLY A 786 21.35 1.18 7.10
C GLY A 786 20.12 2.03 7.42
N ASP A 787 19.03 1.71 6.75
CA ASP A 787 17.77 2.48 6.73
C ASP A 787 16.67 1.81 7.57
N MET A 788 17.05 0.97 8.53
CA MET A 788 16.09 0.20 9.34
C MET A 788 15.69 0.96 10.61
N LEU A 789 14.39 1.01 10.86
CA LEU A 789 13.73 1.45 12.09
C LEU A 789 12.98 0.27 12.75
N HIS A 790 12.57 0.45 14.00
CA HIS A 790 11.68 -0.44 14.72
C HIS A 790 10.62 0.40 15.41
N GLY A 791 9.35 0.08 15.17
CA GLY A 791 8.20 0.66 15.85
C GLY A 791 7.62 -0.27 16.91
N VAL A 792 6.67 0.21 17.70
CA VAL A 792 5.85 -0.60 18.63
C VAL A 792 4.37 -0.29 18.49
N SER A 793 3.53 -1.30 18.75
CA SER A 793 2.08 -1.11 18.94
C SER A 793 1.78 -0.66 20.37
N ASP A 794 0.71 0.10 20.56
CA ASP A 794 0.18 0.45 21.88
C ASP A 794 -0.65 -0.70 22.52
N SER A 795 -1.48 -0.38 23.53
CA SER A 795 -2.42 -1.34 24.13
C SER A 795 -3.75 -1.55 23.43
N ILE A 796 -4.00 -0.96 22.25
CA ILE A 796 -5.18 -1.29 21.44
C ILE A 796 -5.17 -2.78 21.09
N LEU A 797 -3.97 -3.32 20.83
CA LEU A 797 -3.74 -4.75 20.65
C LEU A 797 -3.52 -5.42 22.01
N GLY A 798 -4.16 -6.56 22.22
CA GLY A 798 -3.97 -7.41 23.40
C GLY A 798 -2.56 -8.01 23.50
N VAL A 799 -1.75 -7.92 22.43
CA VAL A 799 -0.34 -8.29 22.38
C VAL A 799 0.47 -7.07 21.95
N GLY A 800 1.47 -6.69 22.74
CA GLY A 800 2.45 -5.69 22.32
C GLY A 800 3.36 -6.24 21.22
N TYR A 801 3.41 -5.56 20.09
CA TYR A 801 4.24 -5.92 18.94
C TYR A 801 5.39 -4.93 18.74
N ILE A 802 6.48 -5.44 18.17
CA ILE A 802 7.58 -4.65 17.62
C ILE A 802 7.55 -4.82 16.10
N TYR A 803 7.60 -3.72 15.36
CA TYR A 803 7.52 -3.68 13.90
C TYR A 803 8.86 -3.28 13.28
N PRO A 804 9.64 -4.22 12.69
CA PRO A 804 10.82 -3.85 11.91
C PRO A 804 10.40 -3.15 10.60
N ILE A 805 10.91 -1.93 10.39
CA ILE A 805 10.54 -1.05 9.27
C ILE A 805 11.76 -0.78 8.41
N ASP A 806 11.68 -1.09 7.11
CA ASP A 806 12.63 -0.64 6.10
C ASP A 806 12.20 0.75 5.59
N ALA A 807 13.05 1.75 5.80
CA ALA A 807 12.81 3.14 5.40
C ALA A 807 13.75 3.59 4.26
N SER A 808 14.24 2.65 3.44
CA SER A 808 15.09 2.96 2.28
C SER A 808 14.32 3.51 1.06
N GLY A 809 12.99 3.33 1.03
CA GLY A 809 12.10 3.82 -0.03
C GLY A 809 11.43 5.16 0.31
N ASP A 810 10.59 5.63 -0.61
CA ASP A 810 9.79 6.86 -0.42
C ASP A 810 8.67 6.69 0.63
N ALA A 811 8.24 5.44 0.88
CA ALA A 811 7.34 5.04 1.95
C ALA A 811 8.01 3.98 2.83
N GLY A 812 7.66 3.95 4.12
CA GLY A 812 8.14 2.91 5.03
C GLY A 812 7.50 1.55 4.74
N LEU A 813 8.26 0.47 4.92
CA LEU A 813 7.78 -0.90 4.74
C LEU A 813 8.01 -1.73 6.01
N ILE A 814 6.95 -2.10 6.70
CA ILE A 814 6.97 -3.07 7.79
C ILE A 814 7.26 -4.46 7.21
N THR A 815 8.41 -5.01 7.57
CA THR A 815 8.94 -6.29 7.04
C THR A 815 8.57 -7.50 7.91
N GLY A 816 7.86 -7.27 9.01
CA GLY A 816 7.36 -8.30 9.90
C GLY A 816 6.78 -7.71 11.19
N ARG A 817 6.33 -8.59 12.09
CA ARG A 817 5.89 -8.22 13.44
C ARG A 817 6.44 -9.21 14.46
N ILE A 818 6.96 -8.71 15.57
CA ILE A 818 7.60 -9.51 16.62
C ILE A 818 6.76 -9.37 17.90
N PRO A 819 6.08 -10.42 18.37
CA PRO A 819 5.30 -10.34 19.60
C PRO A 819 6.23 -10.27 20.82
N VAL A 820 5.91 -9.39 21.77
CA VAL A 820 6.58 -9.35 23.07
C VAL A 820 6.04 -10.48 23.94
N THR A 821 6.91 -11.40 24.36
CA THR A 821 6.50 -12.62 25.07
C THR A 821 7.17 -12.76 26.43
N GLY A 822 6.43 -13.34 27.39
CA GLY A 822 6.96 -13.67 28.71
C GLY A 822 6.91 -12.53 29.73
N ALA A 823 6.24 -11.42 29.41
CA ALA A 823 5.98 -10.34 30.36
C ALA A 823 5.12 -10.84 31.55
N SER A 824 5.36 -10.29 32.74
CA SER A 824 4.65 -10.66 33.97
C SER A 824 3.34 -9.88 34.19
N PHE A 825 3.08 -8.88 33.34
CA PHE A 825 1.90 -8.02 33.28
C PHE A 825 1.58 -7.71 31.80
N ASN A 826 0.39 -7.15 31.56
CA ASN A 826 0.04 -6.71 30.21
C ASN A 826 0.76 -5.43 29.86
N LEU A 827 1.27 -5.38 28.63
CA LEU A 827 2.02 -4.25 28.14
C LEU A 827 1.09 -3.22 27.51
N ASP A 828 1.58 -2.00 27.56
CA ASP A 828 0.97 -0.78 27.05
C ASP A 828 2.14 0.02 26.51
N LEU A 829 2.64 -0.41 25.35
CA LEU A 829 3.98 0.00 24.90
C LEU A 829 3.90 1.37 24.27
N GLU A 830 4.71 2.30 24.77
CA GLU A 830 4.72 3.69 24.31
C GLU A 830 6.10 4.19 23.86
N GLY A 831 7.07 3.28 23.80
CA GLY A 831 8.43 3.65 23.47
C GLY A 831 9.33 2.45 23.27
N ILE A 832 10.30 2.62 22.38
CA ILE A 832 11.28 1.60 22.04
C ILE A 832 12.69 2.19 21.92
N ALA A 833 13.70 1.43 22.33
CA ALA A 833 15.11 1.71 22.03
C ALA A 833 15.88 0.42 21.75
N ILE A 834 16.85 0.48 20.84
CA ILE A 834 17.67 -0.69 20.47
C ILE A 834 18.74 -0.94 21.54
N ALA A 835 18.73 -2.13 22.15
CA ALA A 835 19.70 -2.49 23.17
C ALA A 835 21.09 -2.77 22.55
N PRO A 836 22.21 -2.29 23.15
CA PRO A 836 23.56 -2.45 22.59
C PRO A 836 24.04 -3.90 22.45
N GLU A 837 23.55 -4.81 23.31
CA GLU A 837 23.86 -6.24 23.26
C GLU A 837 22.94 -7.02 22.30
N GLY A 838 22.04 -6.32 21.59
CA GLY A 838 20.94 -6.88 20.80
C GLY A 838 19.64 -6.99 21.60
N GLY A 839 18.50 -6.88 20.92
CA GLY A 839 17.17 -6.81 21.56
C GLY A 839 16.68 -5.37 21.77
N PHE A 840 15.69 -5.19 22.65
CA PHE A 840 14.97 -3.93 22.78
C PHE A 840 14.73 -3.54 24.24
N TRP A 841 14.86 -2.26 24.52
CA TRP A 841 14.23 -1.64 25.69
C TRP A 841 12.87 -1.11 25.26
N LEU A 842 11.86 -1.40 26.06
CA LEU A 842 10.49 -0.97 25.84
C LEU A 842 10.01 -0.20 27.07
N ALA A 843 9.30 0.90 26.84
CA ALA A 843 8.56 1.60 27.88
C ALA A 843 7.11 1.17 27.86
N SER A 844 6.57 0.89 29.06
CA SER A 844 5.14 0.65 29.21
C SER A 844 4.49 1.75 30.03
N GLU A 845 3.45 2.39 29.47
CA GLU A 845 2.75 3.54 30.07
C GLU A 845 2.25 3.19 31.45
N GLY A 846 1.53 2.08 31.57
CA GLY A 846 0.95 1.61 32.81
C GLY A 846 -0.27 2.43 33.23
N ARG A 847 -1.45 1.79 33.22
CA ARG A 847 -2.73 2.34 33.66
C ARG A 847 -3.11 1.88 35.07
N TYR A 848 -3.37 2.83 35.98
CA TYR A 848 -3.93 2.55 37.31
C TYR A 848 -5.44 2.83 37.34
N THR A 849 -6.26 1.79 37.20
CA THR A 849 -7.73 1.88 37.26
C THR A 849 -8.27 1.41 38.62
N ASP A 850 -9.42 1.96 39.04
CA ASP A 850 -10.11 1.61 40.29
C ASP A 850 -10.72 0.18 40.28
N ASP A 851 -10.69 -0.51 39.13
CA ASP A 851 -11.28 -1.84 38.88
C ASP A 851 -10.33 -3.02 39.19
N GLY A 852 -9.03 -2.76 39.40
CA GLY A 852 -8.06 -3.75 39.85
C GLY A 852 -7.22 -4.42 38.76
N GLU A 853 -7.26 -3.93 37.53
CA GLU A 853 -6.32 -4.31 36.46
C GLU A 853 -5.08 -3.41 36.48
N GLU A 854 -4.17 -3.66 37.44
CA GLU A 854 -2.95 -2.85 37.57
C GLU A 854 -1.96 -3.15 36.43
N ARG A 855 -1.82 -2.20 35.49
CA ARG A 855 -0.71 -2.13 34.53
C ARG A 855 0.40 -1.24 35.12
N PRO A 856 1.58 -1.80 35.48
CA PRO A 856 2.64 -0.99 36.07
C PRO A 856 3.35 -0.13 35.02
N ASN A 857 3.66 1.11 35.37
CA ASN A 857 4.68 1.90 34.68
C ASN A 857 6.03 1.17 34.80
N ALA A 858 6.58 0.70 33.68
CA ALA A 858 7.76 -0.17 33.72
C ALA A 858 8.65 -0.01 32.48
N LEU A 859 9.94 -0.30 32.67
CA LEU A 859 10.86 -0.56 31.56
C LEU A 859 11.07 -2.07 31.42
N VAL A 860 11.01 -2.56 30.18
CA VAL A 860 11.12 -3.97 29.84
C VAL A 860 12.28 -4.17 28.88
N LEU A 861 13.21 -5.06 29.21
CA LEU A 861 14.30 -5.47 28.33
C LEU A 861 13.95 -6.81 27.70
N THR A 862 13.99 -6.88 26.37
CA THR A 862 13.76 -8.09 25.57
C THR A 862 15.02 -8.50 24.81
N ASP A 863 15.06 -9.75 24.36
CA ASP A 863 16.01 -10.16 23.31
C ASP A 863 15.45 -9.82 21.91
N ALA A 864 16.23 -10.07 20.86
CA ALA A 864 15.84 -9.76 19.48
C ALA A 864 14.60 -10.52 18.98
N THR A 865 14.11 -11.51 19.72
CA THR A 865 12.88 -12.26 19.38
C THR A 865 11.65 -11.73 20.13
N GLY A 866 11.80 -10.64 20.90
CA GLY A 866 10.75 -10.09 21.74
C GLY A 866 10.57 -10.82 23.08
N ALA A 867 11.44 -11.80 23.42
CA ALA A 867 11.32 -12.52 24.68
C ALA A 867 11.87 -11.68 25.84
N VAL A 868 11.04 -11.42 26.86
CA VAL A 868 11.39 -10.62 28.04
C VAL A 868 12.54 -11.26 28.82
N GLN A 869 13.59 -10.48 29.07
CA GLN A 869 14.77 -10.84 29.84
C GLN A 869 14.75 -10.23 31.24
N ALA A 870 14.24 -9.00 31.38
CA ALA A 870 14.13 -8.29 32.64
C ALA A 870 13.02 -7.23 32.60
N GLU A 871 12.44 -6.98 33.76
CA GLU A 871 11.41 -5.96 33.99
C GLU A 871 11.85 -5.09 35.17
N TYR A 872 11.65 -3.78 35.05
CA TYR A 872 12.13 -2.80 36.02
C TYR A 872 10.97 -1.93 36.50
N ASP A 873 10.48 -2.25 37.70
CA ASP A 873 9.40 -1.50 38.33
C ASP A 873 9.90 -0.17 38.93
N LEU A 874 9.03 0.83 38.90
CA LEU A 874 9.23 2.06 39.66
C LEU A 874 9.17 1.85 41.18
N PRO A 875 9.79 2.73 41.99
CA PRO A 875 9.66 2.68 43.44
C PRO A 875 8.19 2.80 43.88
N ALA A 876 7.71 1.88 44.74
CA ALA A 876 6.30 1.86 45.18
C ALA A 876 5.78 3.20 45.74
N ALA A 877 6.63 3.98 46.41
CA ALA A 877 6.23 5.29 46.97
C ALA A 877 6.06 6.38 45.90
N LEU A 878 6.62 6.17 44.71
CA LEU A 878 6.41 7.03 43.54
C LEU A 878 5.16 6.57 42.79
N VAL A 879 4.96 5.25 42.63
CA VAL A 879 3.73 4.67 42.07
C VAL A 879 2.47 5.15 42.79
N GLU A 880 2.52 5.35 44.11
CA GLU A 880 1.41 5.95 44.89
C GLU A 880 1.01 7.37 44.44
N GLN A 881 1.83 8.05 43.62
CA GLN A 881 1.56 9.38 43.08
C GLN A 881 1.16 9.36 41.59
N ALA A 882 1.30 8.21 40.93
CA ALA A 882 1.06 8.09 39.49
C ALA A 882 -0.40 8.39 39.13
N THR A 883 -0.57 8.98 37.95
CA THR A 883 -1.87 9.18 37.30
C THR A 883 -2.07 8.14 36.19
N SER A 884 -3.09 8.30 35.35
CA SER A 884 -3.26 7.48 34.15
C SER A 884 -2.16 7.73 33.12
N SER A 885 -1.63 8.96 33.05
CA SER A 885 -0.52 9.32 32.16
C SER A 885 0.82 8.81 32.69
N GLY A 886 1.51 7.96 31.92
CA GLY A 886 2.67 7.20 32.39
C GLY A 886 3.94 7.39 31.55
N PHE A 887 4.71 6.31 31.37
CA PHE A 887 5.90 6.32 30.51
C PHE A 887 5.54 6.31 29.03
N GLU A 888 6.23 7.15 28.27
CA GLU A 888 6.04 7.22 26.81
C GLU A 888 7.33 6.74 26.13
N GLY A 889 8.11 7.65 25.56
CA GLY A 889 9.42 7.33 24.99
C GLY A 889 10.46 6.74 25.95
N VAL A 890 11.39 5.98 25.37
CA VAL A 890 12.58 5.41 26.03
C VAL A 890 13.83 5.59 25.18
N ALA A 891 14.94 5.97 25.80
CA ALA A 891 16.23 6.10 25.13
C ALA A 891 17.39 5.55 25.95
N ILE A 892 18.47 5.19 25.27
CA ILE A 892 19.71 4.76 25.91
C ILE A 892 20.76 5.84 25.73
N GLY A 893 21.51 6.14 26.79
CA GLY A 893 22.69 6.97 26.66
C GLY A 893 23.65 6.79 27.81
N THR A 894 24.71 7.61 27.85
CA THR A 894 25.79 7.46 28.82
C THR A 894 25.92 8.63 29.77
N ASP A 895 26.66 8.44 30.86
CA ASP A 895 27.14 9.55 31.70
C ASP A 895 28.09 10.49 30.94
N GLU A 896 28.42 11.67 31.51
CA GLU A 896 29.38 12.62 30.90
C GLU A 896 30.75 11.98 30.55
N SER A 897 31.11 10.87 31.21
CA SER A 897 32.37 10.17 30.97
C SER A 897 32.30 9.11 29.87
N GLY A 898 31.11 8.81 29.34
CA GLY A 898 30.86 7.76 28.36
C GLY A 898 31.14 6.34 28.89
N SER A 899 31.20 6.18 30.21
CA SER A 899 31.65 4.93 30.87
C SER A 899 30.52 4.14 31.52
N THR A 900 29.38 4.77 31.79
CA THR A 900 28.20 4.11 32.36
C THR A 900 26.99 4.39 31.48
N GLU A 901 26.32 3.32 31.09
CA GLU A 901 25.08 3.36 30.32
C GLU A 901 23.89 3.48 31.25
N TYR A 902 22.91 4.26 30.83
CA TYR A 902 21.64 4.48 31.50
C TYR A 902 20.50 4.36 30.50
N VAL A 903 19.36 3.91 30.99
CA VAL A 903 18.10 3.92 30.25
C VAL A 903 17.26 5.08 30.79
N TYR A 904 16.78 5.92 29.89
CA TYR A 904 15.98 7.09 30.19
C TYR A 904 14.55 6.87 29.71
N ALA A 905 13.58 7.34 30.47
CA ALA A 905 12.17 7.36 30.08
C ALA A 905 11.55 8.70 30.45
N VAL A 906 10.63 9.19 29.62
CA VAL A 906 9.86 10.41 29.89
C VAL A 906 8.49 10.05 30.47
N VAL A 907 7.99 10.88 31.40
CA VAL A 907 6.61 10.76 31.89
C VAL A 907 5.77 11.78 31.13
N GLN A 908 4.66 11.34 30.54
CA GLN A 908 3.82 12.14 29.65
C GLN A 908 3.33 13.44 30.32
N ARG A 909 2.73 13.30 31.52
CA ARG A 909 2.06 14.36 32.26
C ARG A 909 2.34 14.32 33.76
N GLU A 910 1.96 15.39 34.44
CA GLU A 910 2.22 15.60 35.85
C GLU A 910 1.53 14.56 36.73
N TRP A 911 2.29 13.98 37.65
CA TRP A 911 1.76 13.15 38.72
C TRP A 911 1.34 13.97 39.93
N ALA A 912 0.68 13.32 40.90
CA ALA A 912 0.09 14.00 42.06
C ALA A 912 1.08 14.80 42.91
N ASP A 913 2.38 14.48 42.83
CA ASP A 913 3.46 15.15 43.56
C ASP A 913 4.32 16.11 42.71
N ASP A 914 4.00 16.26 41.42
CA ASP A 914 4.69 17.20 40.54
C ASP A 914 4.23 18.64 40.73
N GLU A 915 5.12 19.58 40.37
CA GLU A 915 4.74 20.99 40.25
C GLU A 915 3.94 21.19 38.95
N ASP A 916 2.98 22.12 38.95
CA ASP A 916 2.22 22.48 37.75
C ASP A 916 3.16 22.72 36.55
N ASN A 917 2.80 22.19 35.38
CA ASN A 917 3.54 22.30 34.13
C ASN A 917 4.93 21.62 34.14
N THR A 918 5.21 20.71 35.08
CA THR A 918 6.51 20.05 35.22
C THR A 918 6.36 18.54 35.33
N VAL A 919 7.08 17.77 34.50
CA VAL A 919 7.06 16.29 34.54
C VAL A 919 8.42 15.73 34.96
N LYS A 920 8.45 14.44 35.29
CA LYS A 920 9.69 13.73 35.63
C LYS A 920 10.33 13.12 34.38
N ILE A 921 11.66 13.18 34.31
CA ILE A 921 12.46 12.29 33.46
C ILE A 921 13.08 11.25 34.38
N ALA A 922 12.84 9.98 34.08
CA ALA A 922 13.36 8.85 34.83
C ALA A 922 14.68 8.36 34.23
N ARG A 923 15.61 7.95 35.09
CA ARG A 923 16.88 7.33 34.70
C ARG A 923 17.09 6.05 35.51
N LEU A 924 17.23 4.94 34.80
CA LEU A 924 17.52 3.62 35.33
C LEU A 924 19.00 3.28 35.13
N ASP A 925 19.66 2.80 36.19
CA ASP A 925 20.93 2.07 36.09
C ASP A 925 20.63 0.57 35.90
N PRO A 926 20.81 0.00 34.69
CA PRO A 926 20.46 -1.40 34.43
C PRO A 926 21.37 -2.38 35.19
N THR A 927 22.52 -1.93 35.70
CA THR A 927 23.50 -2.77 36.41
C THR A 927 22.99 -3.21 37.79
N ASP A 928 22.27 -2.34 38.48
CA ASP A 928 21.78 -2.58 39.84
C ASP A 928 20.28 -2.31 40.03
N GLY A 929 19.59 -1.85 38.99
CA GLY A 929 18.15 -1.61 38.97
C GLY A 929 17.74 -0.36 39.74
N THR A 930 18.65 0.60 39.96
CA THR A 930 18.33 1.81 40.72
C THR A 930 17.79 2.94 39.86
N TRP A 931 16.76 3.62 40.38
CA TRP A 931 16.10 4.75 39.74
C TRP A 931 16.56 6.10 40.31
N ALA A 932 16.71 7.08 39.42
CA ALA A 932 16.91 8.48 39.76
C ALA A 932 16.09 9.37 38.80
N PHE A 933 15.76 10.59 39.25
CA PHE A 933 14.81 11.47 38.57
C PHE A 933 15.35 12.89 38.45
N ALA A 934 14.94 13.57 37.38
CA ALA A 934 15.07 14.99 37.14
C ALA A 934 13.70 15.55 36.70
N THR A 935 13.56 16.87 36.62
CA THR A 935 12.32 17.50 36.13
C THR A 935 12.50 18.13 34.75
N TYR A 936 11.43 18.12 33.96
CA TYR A 936 11.32 18.76 32.66
C TYR A 936 10.13 19.74 32.71
N GLU A 937 10.35 21.00 32.35
CA GLU A 937 9.31 22.04 32.29
C GLU A 937 8.71 22.02 30.88
N LYS A 938 7.41 21.71 30.77
CA LYS A 938 6.71 21.61 29.48
C LYS A 938 6.29 22.97 28.95
N ALA A 939 5.93 23.04 27.67
CA ALA A 939 5.22 24.16 27.10
C ALA A 939 3.84 24.32 27.74
N GLU A 940 3.41 25.57 27.91
CA GLU A 940 2.04 25.87 28.32
C GLU A 940 1.09 25.59 27.14
N PRO A 941 -0.14 25.11 27.37
CA PRO A 941 -1.13 24.93 26.29
C PRO A 941 -1.38 26.23 25.50
N GLU A 942 -1.29 26.13 24.17
CA GLU A 942 -1.42 27.27 23.25
C GLU A 942 -2.73 27.27 22.44
N SER A 943 -3.42 26.12 22.34
CA SER A 943 -4.65 25.98 21.56
C SER A 943 -5.77 26.90 22.03
N ALA A 944 -6.52 27.45 21.08
CA ALA A 944 -7.70 28.25 21.35
C ALA A 944 -8.83 27.44 22.02
N ASN A 945 -8.81 26.11 21.89
CA ASN A 945 -9.79 25.19 22.46
C ASN A 945 -9.42 24.77 23.91
N GLY A 946 -8.23 25.10 24.39
CA GLY A 946 -7.71 24.63 25.68
C GLY A 946 -6.88 23.36 25.52
N GLY A 947 -7.13 22.35 26.35
CA GLY A 947 -6.37 21.09 26.33
C GLY A 947 -5.14 21.07 27.24
N TRP A 948 -4.28 20.08 27.02
CA TRP A 948 -3.05 19.84 27.77
C TRP A 948 -1.87 19.56 26.82
N VAL A 949 -0.65 19.71 27.35
CA VAL A 949 0.61 19.40 26.65
C VAL A 949 1.30 18.25 27.38
N GLY A 950 1.81 17.28 26.63
CA GLY A 950 2.54 16.11 27.13
C GLY A 950 3.80 15.82 26.33
N LEU A 951 4.63 14.93 26.88
CA LEU A 951 5.79 14.37 26.18
C LEU A 951 5.40 13.00 25.63
N SER A 952 5.79 12.69 24.39
CA SER A 952 5.45 11.40 23.76
C SER A 952 6.67 10.56 23.40
N GLU A 953 7.83 11.16 23.08
CA GLU A 953 9.01 10.38 22.67
C GLU A 953 10.31 11.00 23.18
N ILE A 954 11.35 10.16 23.32
CA ILE A 954 12.74 10.57 23.55
C ILE A 954 13.70 9.74 22.70
N THR A 955 14.61 10.41 22.00
CA THR A 955 15.56 9.78 21.07
C THR A 955 16.97 10.30 21.29
N ALA A 956 17.94 9.39 21.36
CA ALA A 956 19.35 9.76 21.51
C ALA A 956 19.92 10.34 20.20
N LEU A 957 20.63 11.46 20.30
CA LEU A 957 21.32 12.11 19.20
C LEU A 957 22.80 11.70 19.16
N SER A 958 23.42 11.82 17.98
CA SER A 958 24.81 11.42 17.74
C SER A 958 25.86 12.22 18.53
N ASP A 959 25.50 13.41 19.01
CA ASP A 959 26.34 14.25 19.88
C ASP A 959 26.25 13.90 21.37
N GLY A 960 25.38 12.94 21.73
CA GLY A 960 25.12 12.51 23.10
C GLY A 960 24.03 13.30 23.83
N THR A 961 23.37 14.26 23.17
CA THR A 961 22.13 14.88 23.65
C THR A 961 20.91 14.04 23.25
N PHE A 962 19.71 14.47 23.64
CA PHE A 962 18.46 13.77 23.34
C PHE A 962 17.46 14.72 22.73
N ALA A 963 16.72 14.28 21.73
CA ALA A 963 15.51 14.91 21.24
C ALA A 963 14.31 14.40 22.05
N ILE A 964 13.37 15.28 22.41
CA ILE A 964 12.11 14.94 23.08
C ILE A 964 10.96 15.55 22.31
N VAL A 965 9.95 14.74 21.98
CA VAL A 965 8.71 15.20 21.35
C VAL A 965 7.76 15.75 22.42
N GLU A 966 7.21 16.92 22.15
CA GLU A 966 6.23 17.61 22.98
C GLU A 966 5.01 17.97 22.13
N ARG A 967 3.83 17.52 22.54
CA ARG A 967 2.59 17.69 21.78
C ARG A 967 1.43 18.14 22.67
N ASP A 968 0.48 18.89 22.09
CA ASP A 968 -0.85 19.04 22.69
C ASP A 968 -1.79 17.91 22.27
N ASN A 969 -2.86 17.71 23.05
CA ASN A 969 -3.91 16.74 22.77
C ASN A 969 -4.98 17.28 21.80
N GLN A 970 -4.58 18.20 20.92
CA GLN A 970 -5.48 18.86 19.98
C GLN A 970 -5.15 18.41 18.56
N LEU A 971 -6.21 18.23 17.76
CA LEU A 971 -6.17 17.83 16.36
C LEU A 971 -6.80 18.90 15.45
N GLY A 972 -6.65 18.71 14.14
CA GLY A 972 -7.17 19.59 13.10
C GLY A 972 -6.79 21.06 13.32
N GLY A 973 -7.71 21.97 13.02
CA GLY A 973 -7.49 23.42 13.20
C GLY A 973 -7.32 23.90 14.65
N PHE A 974 -7.41 23.00 15.64
CA PHE A 974 -7.14 23.30 17.04
C PHE A 974 -5.75 22.84 17.52
N ALA A 975 -5.05 22.02 16.74
CA ALA A 975 -3.66 21.66 17.02
C ALA A 975 -2.79 22.94 17.08
N ALA A 976 -1.95 23.05 18.10
CA ALA A 976 -1.10 24.23 18.29
C ALA A 976 0.34 23.89 18.70
N ILE A 977 0.59 22.69 19.22
CA ILE A 977 1.91 22.26 19.66
C ILE A 977 2.19 20.86 19.12
N LYS A 978 3.17 20.77 18.20
CA LYS A 978 3.77 19.53 17.69
C LYS A 978 5.27 19.76 17.54
N ARG A 979 6.01 19.74 18.65
CA ARG A 979 7.38 20.28 18.73
C ARG A 979 8.39 19.22 19.13
N VAL A 980 9.64 19.47 18.76
CA VAL A 980 10.79 18.70 19.25
C VAL A 980 11.71 19.65 20.01
N THR A 981 12.17 19.22 21.18
CA THR A 981 13.18 19.92 21.97
C THR A 981 14.43 19.07 22.12
N THR A 982 15.58 19.67 22.42
CA THR A 982 16.79 18.95 22.80
C THR A 982 17.21 19.21 24.25
N VAL A 983 17.75 18.17 24.88
CA VAL A 983 18.22 18.16 26.27
C VAL A 983 19.56 17.43 26.42
N ASP A 984 20.42 17.90 27.33
CA ASP A 984 21.66 17.20 27.72
C ASP A 984 21.43 16.47 29.05
N LEU A 985 21.01 15.20 28.97
CA LEU A 985 20.75 14.37 30.15
C LEU A 985 22.03 13.87 30.81
N ALA A 986 23.14 13.77 30.07
CA ALA A 986 24.43 13.37 30.62
C ALA A 986 24.94 14.41 31.63
N ALA A 987 24.77 15.70 31.33
CA ALA A 987 25.13 16.82 32.21
C ALA A 987 24.08 17.12 33.30
N ALA A 988 22.89 16.54 33.22
CA ALA A 988 21.82 16.76 34.16
C ALA A 988 22.07 16.07 35.52
N THR A 989 21.52 16.65 36.59
CA THR A 989 21.63 16.10 37.95
C THR A 989 20.39 15.27 38.30
N PHE A 990 20.52 13.95 38.22
CA PHE A 990 19.50 13.01 38.67
C PHE A 990 19.68 12.65 40.15
N VAL A 991 18.58 12.57 40.90
CA VAL A 991 18.57 12.21 42.31
C VAL A 991 17.54 11.12 42.60
N ALA A 992 17.76 10.32 43.65
CA ALA A 992 16.79 9.32 44.07
C ALA A 992 15.45 9.97 44.49
N TYR A 993 14.34 9.26 44.26
CA TYR A 993 13.00 9.72 44.65
C TYR A 993 12.92 10.15 46.13
N GLY A 994 12.18 11.24 46.39
CA GLY A 994 12.07 11.87 47.71
C GLY A 994 13.22 12.83 48.06
N GLN A 995 14.18 13.05 47.16
CA GLN A 995 15.10 14.19 47.22
C GLN A 995 14.59 15.35 46.35
N PRO A 996 15.00 16.61 46.62
CA PRO A 996 14.64 17.74 45.75
C PRO A 996 15.17 17.53 44.33
N LEU A 997 14.26 17.43 43.36
CA LEU A 997 14.59 17.25 41.94
C LEU A 997 15.24 18.52 41.36
N GLN A 998 15.93 18.38 40.23
CA GLN A 998 16.56 19.47 39.51
C GLN A 998 16.00 19.52 38.08
N ALA A 999 15.73 20.72 37.58
CA ALA A 999 15.26 20.92 36.23
C ALA A 999 16.38 20.68 35.20
N VAL A 1000 16.04 19.97 34.13
CA VAL A 1000 16.87 19.80 32.94
C VAL A 1000 16.70 21.05 32.06
N PRO A 1001 17.79 21.68 31.57
CA PRO A 1001 17.69 22.75 30.59
C PRO A 1001 17.14 22.22 29.25
N VAL A 1002 16.06 22.83 28.76
CA VAL A 1002 15.39 22.48 27.51
C VAL A 1002 15.71 23.50 26.42
N THR A 1003 15.99 23.04 25.20
CA THR A 1003 16.23 23.89 24.03
C THR A 1003 15.23 23.55 22.93
N PRO A 1004 14.40 24.49 22.45
CA PRO A 1004 13.54 24.24 21.28
C PRO A 1004 14.37 23.88 20.04
N ALA A 1005 13.92 22.88 19.28
CA ALA A 1005 14.62 22.38 18.10
C ALA A 1005 13.77 22.50 16.82
N LEU A 1006 12.57 21.91 16.83
CA LEU A 1006 11.65 21.86 15.69
C LEU A 1006 10.23 22.23 16.12
N ASP A 1007 9.49 22.78 15.18
CA ASP A 1007 8.03 22.87 15.22
C ASP A 1007 7.54 22.19 13.94
N LEU A 1008 6.76 21.11 14.09
CA LEU A 1008 6.35 20.20 13.03
C LEU A 1008 4.88 20.40 12.65
N LEU A 1009 4.22 21.43 13.19
CA LEU A 1009 2.80 21.66 12.98
C LEU A 1009 2.49 21.90 11.49
N ASP A 1010 3.26 22.76 10.82
CA ASP A 1010 3.07 23.08 9.40
C ASP A 1010 3.29 21.82 8.52
N GLU A 1011 4.32 21.02 8.82
CA GLU A 1011 4.61 19.77 8.10
C GLU A 1011 3.51 18.71 8.27
N LEU A 1012 2.93 18.59 9.47
CA LEU A 1012 1.82 17.66 9.74
C LEU A 1012 0.51 18.15 9.11
N GLU A 1013 0.25 19.46 9.12
CA GLU A 1013 -0.91 20.08 8.45
C GLU A 1013 -0.87 19.87 6.93
N ASP A 1014 0.30 20.02 6.31
CA ASP A 1014 0.47 19.85 4.85
C ASP A 1014 0.36 18.36 4.42
N ALA A 1015 0.67 17.42 5.32
CA ALA A 1015 0.73 15.98 5.03
C ALA A 1015 -0.57 15.22 5.33
N SER A 1016 -1.50 15.84 6.08
CA SER A 1016 -2.66 15.16 6.65
C SER A 1016 -3.99 15.72 6.16
N ILE A 1017 -5.02 14.87 6.15
CA ILE A 1017 -6.39 15.33 5.93
C ILE A 1017 -6.94 16.09 7.15
N VAL A 1018 -6.48 15.75 8.36
CA VAL A 1018 -6.78 16.40 9.63
C VAL A 1018 -5.55 16.25 10.52
N THR A 1019 -4.91 17.37 10.88
CA THR A 1019 -3.70 17.36 11.71
C THR A 1019 -3.86 16.43 12.93
N PRO A 1020 -3.06 15.37 13.06
CA PRO A 1020 -3.22 14.40 14.14
C PRO A 1020 -2.83 15.02 15.48
N ASP A 1021 -3.43 14.58 16.58
CA ASP A 1021 -3.01 15.01 17.91
C ASP A 1021 -1.76 14.24 18.38
N LYS A 1022 -1.65 12.95 18.04
CA LYS A 1022 -0.61 12.02 18.49
C LYS A 1022 0.62 11.93 17.56
N LEU A 1023 1.54 12.88 17.70
CA LEU A 1023 2.92 12.70 17.22
C LEU A 1023 3.72 11.92 18.27
N GLU A 1024 4.00 10.64 18.03
CA GLU A 1024 4.54 9.72 19.06
C GLU A 1024 5.81 8.97 18.65
N GLY A 1025 6.11 8.84 17.35
CA GLY A 1025 7.38 8.26 16.89
C GLY A 1025 8.42 9.32 16.53
N LEU A 1026 9.66 9.15 16.99
CA LEU A 1026 10.84 9.87 16.49
C LEU A 1026 12.08 8.95 16.48
N GLY A 1027 12.55 8.56 15.30
CA GLY A 1027 13.67 7.62 15.13
C GLY A 1027 14.79 8.20 14.28
N ILE A 1028 16.02 7.72 14.46
CA ILE A 1028 17.16 8.09 13.60
C ILE A 1028 17.80 6.84 13.02
N THR A 1029 17.66 6.64 11.71
CA THR A 1029 18.26 5.52 10.98
C THR A 1029 19.79 5.54 11.05
N GLY A 1030 20.43 4.39 10.81
CA GLY A 1030 21.89 4.27 10.86
C GLY A 1030 22.64 5.13 9.82
N ASN A 1031 21.96 5.57 8.76
CA ASN A 1031 22.46 6.55 7.80
C ASN A 1031 22.34 8.02 8.28
N GLY A 1032 21.72 8.26 9.44
CA GLY A 1032 21.56 9.55 10.10
C GLY A 1032 20.33 10.35 9.68
N HIS A 1033 19.29 9.75 9.07
CA HIS A 1033 18.04 10.42 8.75
C HIS A 1033 17.07 10.39 9.94
N VAL A 1034 16.36 11.50 10.16
CA VAL A 1034 15.39 11.68 11.24
C VAL A 1034 14.00 11.38 10.69
N TRP A 1035 13.34 10.40 11.28
CA TRP A 1035 12.00 9.97 10.92
C TRP A 1035 11.02 10.26 12.05
N ILE A 1036 9.78 10.59 11.69
CA ILE A 1036 8.67 10.69 12.63
C ILE A 1036 7.51 9.79 12.22
N ALA A 1037 6.72 9.39 13.22
CA ALA A 1037 5.48 8.65 13.03
C ALA A 1037 4.37 9.22 13.91
N THR A 1038 3.12 9.16 13.43
CA THR A 1038 1.94 9.45 14.25
C THR A 1038 1.23 8.16 14.62
N ASP A 1039 0.70 8.13 15.85
CA ASP A 1039 -0.19 7.06 16.28
C ASP A 1039 -1.58 7.30 15.68
N ASN A 1040 -2.22 6.22 15.24
CA ASN A 1040 -3.56 6.24 14.65
C ASN A 1040 -4.63 5.62 15.55
N ASP A 1041 -4.28 5.28 16.80
CA ASP A 1041 -5.20 4.78 17.84
C ASP A 1041 -5.95 3.49 17.46
N GLY A 1042 -5.50 2.78 16.41
CA GLY A 1042 -6.25 1.65 15.88
C GLY A 1042 -7.67 1.98 15.44
N LEU A 1043 -7.90 3.22 14.99
CA LEU A 1043 -9.20 3.80 14.61
C LEU A 1043 -10.15 4.09 15.79
N ASP A 1044 -9.71 3.94 17.04
CA ASP A 1044 -10.50 4.31 18.22
C ASP A 1044 -10.52 5.85 18.36
N ASP A 1045 -11.68 6.46 18.14
CA ASP A 1045 -11.88 7.93 18.12
C ASP A 1045 -10.90 8.70 17.21
N ALA A 1046 -10.36 8.02 16.18
CA ALA A 1046 -9.32 8.55 15.29
C ALA A 1046 -9.61 8.29 13.81
N ILE A 1047 -9.14 9.20 12.95
CA ILE A 1047 -9.30 9.09 11.48
C ILE A 1047 -8.46 7.96 10.85
N GLY A 1048 -7.61 7.28 11.61
CA GLY A 1048 -6.79 6.14 11.14
C GLY A 1048 -5.55 6.50 10.33
N GLN A 1049 -5.41 7.74 9.86
CA GLN A 1049 -4.26 8.15 9.04
C GLN A 1049 -2.94 8.09 9.82
N THR A 1050 -2.00 7.27 9.37
CA THR A 1050 -0.62 7.25 9.90
C THR A 1050 0.30 8.08 9.01
N LEU A 1051 0.90 9.13 9.56
CA LEU A 1051 1.96 9.88 8.90
C LEU A 1051 3.31 9.25 9.24
N PHE A 1052 4.15 9.02 8.23
CA PHE A 1052 5.49 8.46 8.40
C PHE A 1052 6.45 9.21 7.48
N MET A 1053 7.28 10.10 8.06
CA MET A 1053 7.97 11.14 7.27
C MET A 1053 9.46 11.22 7.58
N ASP A 1054 10.28 11.31 6.53
CA ASP A 1054 11.69 11.67 6.60
C ASP A 1054 11.85 13.19 6.67
N LEU A 1055 12.37 13.69 7.79
CA LEU A 1055 12.67 15.12 8.00
C LEU A 1055 14.07 15.50 7.47
N GLY A 1056 14.84 14.52 7.00
CA GLY A 1056 16.19 14.63 6.49
C GLY A 1056 17.26 14.28 7.52
N THR A 1057 18.52 14.57 7.19
CA THR A 1057 19.66 14.20 8.03
C THR A 1057 19.65 14.93 9.38
N GLU A 1058 20.07 14.25 10.45
CA GLU A 1058 20.22 14.76 11.82
C GLU A 1058 20.97 16.11 11.87
N ASP A 1059 22.07 16.23 11.11
CA ASP A 1059 22.86 17.47 11.01
C ASP A 1059 22.04 18.67 10.51
N THR A 1060 21.14 18.42 9.55
CA THR A 1060 20.29 19.44 8.93
C THR A 1060 19.11 19.80 9.85
N VAL A 1061 18.51 18.78 10.47
CA VAL A 1061 17.33 18.92 11.33
C VAL A 1061 17.70 19.62 12.66
N PHE A 1062 18.74 19.15 13.35
CA PHE A 1062 19.14 19.66 14.67
C PHE A 1062 20.30 20.68 14.63
N GLY A 1063 20.82 21.00 13.44
CA GLY A 1063 21.77 22.09 13.24
C GLY A 1063 23.17 21.82 13.78
N GLN A 1064 23.68 20.60 13.67
CA GLN A 1064 25.04 20.21 14.13
C GLN A 1064 26.19 20.70 13.21
N GLY A 1065 25.98 21.77 12.43
CA GLY A 1065 26.93 22.34 11.45
C GLY A 1065 27.60 23.67 11.82
#